data_AF-A0A132ADE6-F1
#
_entry.id   AF-A0A132ADE6-F1
#
_cell.length_a   1.000
_cell.length_b   1.000
_cell.length_c   1.000
_cell.angle_alpha   90.00
_cell.angle_beta   90.00
_cell.angle_gamma   90.00
#
_symmetry.space_group_name_H-M   'P 1'
#
loop_
_entity.id
_entity.type
_entity.pdbx_description
1 polymer ?
#
loop_
_entity_poly.entity_id
_entity_poly.type
_entity_poly.pdbx_seq_one_letter_code
_entity_poly.pdbx_strand_id
1 'polypeptide(L)'
;MDEMIERQFQIEINSVFHLDPVEAKFRDNSLQQSNSYYQETLRKLEVRWTDLLSKGFSNYLNRLKQKHKRLNGIPFIHYMTIMETEIYVKAMLEEIQKCASFSEHYSPYSASLFEGLGRRIMQEYLTRSNLMDETYSDFKKCYTQFIKYVMNPKLLMQYNPREYWQFLQKNGYHYYFDESKYWPNNVLQEIGKDLYEIISSEARIDSDILQIEELHRFSQPVITFYYKNHDSFKTKKEVRLNPLLIELYEGSGSSIYLESERMPLLSPPVPWITPNFGGNLLIRSFLVRLPQYYPKHRLKQYPLQDLFPTFDSLNALALCPWKINEKVLDVAIDIFKRGGDKNLDIPVSLAHFGPLPRASSDMCAKEKAMIYYKRKLQKKEQAEEYSLWVDCLYKLSIGNSLRGKYFWFPFNADFRSRVYPIPPNFNHLGNDLSRAILLFGKGKPLGENGLDWLKIHLINLTGLKKKSSIQERLKYADEIIDLIIDSADRPLDGQKWWMSSDEKWQTLACCFELTNALRSPDPHSYVSHMPIHQDGSCNGLQHYAALGRDILGAKSVNLSPSEYPQDVYSDVAALVEKEIEKDIAKGVELAKIIKGFINRKIVKQTVMTYVYGVTRYGAKLQVLKRLKEDPNFPDCHKVNAAVYISEKILFSIQQMFTQTRIIQEWLTDCAQIISTEYNSTVEWITPLGFPVIQSYYRNPKKNSNLVLLPNPMKQKNAFPANFIHSLDSSHMMLTALDCHRHGLTFSSVHDCYWTHACDIDMMNYFCRRQFIALHSEQILRNLAKFLHHKLDQWNETLKLPYHNDLVQHVDRDIPQGEFKLETVKDSVYFFS
;
A
#
# COMPACT_ATOMS: atom_id res chain seq x y z
N MET A 1 -24.87 11.64 11.39
CA MET A 1 -24.02 12.01 10.24
C MET A 1 -23.40 13.38 10.46
N ASP A 2 -24.18 14.43 10.74
CA ASP A 2 -23.67 15.79 10.97
C ASP A 2 -22.58 15.88 12.04
N GLU A 3 -22.73 15.18 13.16
CA GLU A 3 -21.70 15.11 14.21
C GLU A 3 -20.38 14.51 13.70
N MET A 4 -20.44 13.47 12.87
CA MET A 4 -19.23 12.83 12.31
C MET A 4 -18.53 13.75 11.31
N ILE A 5 -19.31 14.52 10.53
CA ILE A 5 -18.79 15.51 9.59
C ILE A 5 -18.07 16.62 10.34
N GLU A 6 -18.68 17.18 11.39
CA GLU A 6 -18.04 18.20 12.21
C GLU A 6 -16.76 17.65 12.83
N ARG A 7 -16.78 16.43 13.35
CA ARG A 7 -15.60 15.77 13.89
C ARG A 7 -14.50 15.59 12.83
N GLN A 8 -14.84 15.23 11.60
CA GLN A 8 -13.88 15.11 10.51
C GLN A 8 -13.23 16.47 10.17
N PHE A 9 -14.02 17.54 10.11
CA PHE A 9 -13.50 18.89 9.93
C PHE A 9 -12.52 19.28 11.03
N GLN A 10 -12.86 19.03 12.30
CA GLN A 10 -11.96 19.31 13.42
C GLN A 10 -10.66 18.51 13.35
N ILE A 11 -10.72 17.24 12.93
CA ILE A 11 -9.52 16.39 12.75
C ILE A 11 -8.60 16.98 11.69
N GLU A 12 -9.12 17.40 10.53
CA GLU A 12 -8.29 17.97 9.46
C GLU A 12 -7.79 19.39 9.79
N ILE A 13 -8.58 20.22 10.47
CA ILE A 13 -8.16 21.55 10.97
C ILE A 13 -6.97 21.42 11.91
N ASN A 14 -7.03 20.48 12.85
CA ASN A 14 -5.94 20.26 13.81
C ASN A 14 -4.69 19.67 13.14
N SER A 15 -4.81 19.13 11.92
CA SER A 15 -3.76 18.46 11.12
C SER A 15 -3.13 17.21 11.75
N VAL A 16 -3.20 17.07 13.07
CA VAL A 16 -2.64 15.99 13.89
C VAL A 16 -3.77 15.27 14.63
N PHE A 17 -3.66 13.95 14.70
CA PHE A 17 -4.55 13.09 15.44
C PHE A 17 -3.77 12.38 16.56
N HIS A 18 -4.24 12.54 17.80
CA HIS A 18 -3.73 11.83 18.95
C HIS A 18 -4.52 10.54 19.13
N LEU A 19 -3.82 9.41 19.12
CA LEU A 19 -4.41 8.08 19.19
C LEU A 19 -3.93 7.37 20.44
N ASP A 20 -4.86 6.92 21.29
CA ASP A 20 -4.47 6.13 22.45
C ASP A 20 -4.05 4.71 22.03
N PRO A 21 -2.85 4.27 22.41
CA PRO A 21 -2.36 2.94 22.05
C PRO A 21 -3.16 1.85 22.76
N VAL A 22 -3.30 0.68 22.13
CA VAL A 22 -3.72 -0.51 22.87
C VAL A 22 -2.68 -0.85 23.95
N GLU A 23 -3.13 -1.27 25.12
CA GLU A 23 -2.29 -1.52 26.30
C GLU A 23 -1.42 -2.79 26.13
N ALA A 24 -0.42 -2.73 25.26
CA ALA A 24 0.52 -3.81 25.01
C ALA A 24 1.95 -3.26 25.09
N LYS A 25 2.83 -3.98 25.79
CA LYS A 25 4.23 -3.57 25.97
C LYS A 25 5.15 -4.44 25.13
N PHE A 26 6.05 -3.81 24.40
CA PHE A 26 7.10 -4.52 23.66
C PHE A 26 8.23 -5.01 24.56
N ARG A 27 8.53 -4.28 25.64
CA ARG A 27 9.57 -4.62 26.63
C ARG A 27 8.92 -5.18 27.89
N ASP A 28 9.48 -6.26 28.44
CA ASP A 28 9.13 -6.71 29.78
C ASP A 28 9.56 -5.67 30.82
N ASN A 29 8.77 -5.53 31.89
CA ASN A 29 9.01 -4.54 32.93
C ASN A 29 10.39 -4.75 33.59
N SER A 30 11.36 -3.93 33.19
CA SER A 30 12.46 -3.48 34.04
C SER A 30 12.33 -2.01 34.39
N LEU A 31 11.16 -1.39 34.19
CA LEU A 31 10.94 -0.01 34.59
C LEU A 31 10.88 0.02 36.12
N GLN A 32 11.96 0.48 36.74
CA GLN A 32 12.07 0.63 38.20
C GLN A 32 11.04 1.62 38.77
N GLN A 33 10.35 2.39 37.91
CA GLN A 33 9.50 3.52 38.26
C GLN A 33 8.08 3.37 37.69
N SER A 34 7.09 4.01 38.33
CA SER A 34 5.69 3.97 37.91
C SER A 34 5.45 4.80 36.64
N ASN A 35 4.45 4.43 35.83
CA ASN A 35 4.02 5.22 34.65
C ASN A 35 3.78 6.71 35.00
N SER A 36 3.26 6.99 36.20
CA SER A 36 3.01 8.35 36.69
C SER A 36 4.29 9.17 36.84
N TYR A 37 5.42 8.55 37.20
CA TYR A 37 6.71 9.23 37.27
C TYR A 37 7.20 9.67 35.89
N TYR A 38 7.10 8.78 34.90
CA TYR A 38 7.45 9.08 33.51
C TYR A 38 6.59 10.22 32.95
N GLN A 39 5.27 10.18 33.19
CA GLN A 39 4.34 11.22 32.77
C GLN A 39 4.67 12.59 33.39
N GLU A 40 4.92 12.66 34.69
CA GLU A 40 5.23 13.93 35.35
C GLU A 40 6.59 14.49 34.93
N THR A 41 7.59 13.62 34.74
CA THR A 41 8.90 14.01 34.22
C THR A 41 8.81 14.56 32.81
N LEU A 42 8.04 13.88 31.94
CA LEU A 42 7.82 14.32 30.57
C LEU A 42 7.09 15.69 30.52
N ARG A 43 6.06 15.88 31.35
CA ARG A 43 5.33 17.16 31.45
C ARG A 43 6.25 18.31 31.84
N LYS A 44 7.15 18.11 32.81
CA LYS A 44 8.13 19.12 33.22
C LYS A 44 9.09 19.47 32.09
N LEU A 45 9.54 18.47 31.31
CA LEU A 45 10.41 18.69 30.16
C LEU A 45 9.70 19.48 29.05
N GLU A 46 8.45 19.14 28.72
CA GLU A 46 7.70 19.82 27.67
C GLU A 46 7.46 21.30 28.00
N VAL A 47 7.14 21.62 29.25
CA VAL A 47 7.03 23.01 29.71
C VAL A 47 8.37 23.74 29.56
N ARG A 48 9.47 23.12 30.01
CA ARG A 48 10.82 23.69 29.86
C ARG A 48 11.20 23.90 28.39
N TRP A 49 10.89 22.94 27.51
CA TRP A 49 11.18 23.05 26.09
C TRP A 49 10.33 24.12 25.41
N THR A 50 9.06 24.30 25.82
CA THR A 50 8.20 25.37 25.30
C THR A 50 8.87 26.74 25.47
N ASP A 51 9.37 27.03 26.68
CA ASP A 51 10.05 28.29 26.98
C ASP A 51 11.37 28.46 26.20
N LEU A 52 12.17 27.39 26.13
CA LEU A 52 13.47 27.41 25.44
C LEU A 52 13.31 27.56 23.92
N LEU A 53 12.38 26.81 23.32
CA LEU A 53 12.08 26.88 21.89
C LEU A 53 11.50 28.24 21.51
N SER A 54 10.63 28.82 22.34
CA SER A 54 10.09 30.17 22.11
C SER A 54 11.18 31.24 22.10
N LYS A 55 12.11 31.18 23.06
CA LYS A 55 13.31 32.06 23.09
C LYS A 55 14.21 31.82 21.88
N GLY A 56 14.48 30.56 21.55
CA GLY A 56 15.32 30.17 20.42
C GLY A 56 14.77 30.64 19.07
N PHE A 57 13.47 30.49 18.88
CA PHE A 57 12.76 30.95 17.68
C PHE A 57 12.79 32.48 17.57
N SER A 58 12.52 33.19 18.67
CA SER A 58 12.62 34.66 18.70
C SER A 58 14.01 35.17 18.34
N ASN A 59 15.05 34.53 18.89
CA ASN A 59 16.45 34.83 18.57
C ASN A 59 16.79 34.51 17.11
N TYR A 60 16.25 33.41 16.57
CA TYR A 60 16.37 33.06 15.16
C TYR A 60 15.73 34.12 14.24
N LEU A 61 14.50 34.54 14.53
CA LEU A 61 13.81 35.59 13.79
C LEU A 61 14.58 36.91 13.81
N ASN A 62 15.17 37.30 14.95
CA ASN A 62 15.99 38.50 15.05
C ASN A 62 17.24 38.42 14.16
N ARG A 63 17.91 37.26 14.13
CA ARG A 63 19.05 37.01 13.22
C ARG A 63 18.63 37.05 11.75
N LEU A 64 17.48 36.46 11.41
CA LEU A 64 16.93 36.53 10.06
C LEU A 64 16.62 37.96 9.63
N LYS A 65 15.98 38.76 10.49
CA LYS A 65 15.70 40.20 10.24
C LYS A 65 16.98 40.98 9.94
N GLN A 66 18.04 40.73 10.69
CA GLN A 66 19.34 41.38 10.48
C GLN A 66 20.01 40.95 9.16
N LYS A 67 19.94 39.66 8.80
CA LYS A 67 20.48 39.15 7.54
C LYS A 67 19.68 39.64 6.32
N HIS A 68 18.35 39.71 6.42
CA HIS A 68 17.49 40.16 5.34
C HIS A 68 17.77 41.63 4.96
N LYS A 69 18.06 42.50 5.95
CA LYS A 69 18.51 43.87 5.70
C LYS A 69 19.79 43.97 4.84
N ARG A 70 20.54 42.87 4.67
CA ARG A 70 21.85 42.83 3.99
C ARG A 70 21.84 42.09 2.64
N LEU A 71 20.74 41.43 2.25
CA LEU A 71 20.70 40.55 1.06
C LEU A 71 19.45 40.80 0.19
N ASN A 72 19.64 41.05 -1.12
CA ASN A 72 18.57 41.15 -2.15
C ASN A 72 18.04 39.78 -2.59
N GLY A 73 17.67 38.91 -1.64
CA GLY A 73 17.09 37.59 -1.92
C GLY A 73 15.59 37.54 -1.67
N ILE A 74 14.93 36.45 -2.12
CA ILE A 74 13.52 36.15 -1.77
C ILE A 74 13.37 36.32 -0.25
N PRO A 75 12.37 37.09 0.22
CA PRO A 75 12.19 37.38 1.64
C PRO A 75 11.63 36.14 2.37
N PHE A 76 12.50 35.14 2.57
CA PHE A 76 12.21 33.89 3.29
C PHE A 76 11.68 34.16 4.70
N ILE A 77 12.07 35.30 5.28
CA ILE A 77 11.54 35.81 6.54
C ILE A 77 10.01 35.87 6.59
N HIS A 78 9.33 36.19 5.49
CA HIS A 78 7.88 36.34 5.50
C HIS A 78 7.18 35.03 5.88
N TYR A 79 7.70 33.88 5.43
CA TYR A 79 7.16 32.58 5.80
C TYR A 79 7.34 32.24 7.28
N MET A 80 8.34 32.82 7.94
CA MET A 80 8.62 32.60 9.37
C MET A 80 7.94 33.63 10.28
N THR A 81 7.33 34.68 9.70
CA THR A 81 6.63 35.75 10.44
C THR A 81 5.15 35.85 10.10
N ILE A 82 4.62 34.98 9.24
CA ILE A 82 3.22 35.02 8.77
C ILE A 82 2.21 34.62 9.85
N MET A 83 2.67 33.96 10.92
CA MET A 83 1.87 33.43 12.01
C MET A 83 2.53 33.73 13.35
N GLU A 84 1.77 33.58 14.43
CA GLU A 84 2.25 33.77 15.80
C GLU A 84 3.33 32.74 16.19
N THR A 85 4.23 33.12 17.10
CA THR A 85 5.40 32.31 17.48
C THR A 85 4.98 30.98 18.13
N GLU A 86 3.88 31.01 18.88
CA GLU A 86 3.30 29.87 19.59
C GLU A 86 3.00 28.71 18.65
N ILE A 87 2.63 28.98 17.39
CA ILE A 87 2.30 27.95 16.40
C ILE A 87 3.55 27.18 15.96
N TYR A 88 4.65 27.89 15.71
CA TYR A 88 5.92 27.26 15.37
C TYR A 88 6.47 26.46 16.54
N VAL A 89 6.36 26.99 17.76
CA VAL A 89 6.78 26.30 18.99
C VAL A 89 5.96 25.03 19.21
N LYS A 90 4.64 25.10 19.06
CA LYS A 90 3.75 23.94 19.14
C LYS A 90 4.13 22.88 18.11
N ALA A 91 4.33 23.27 16.85
CA ALA A 91 4.74 22.34 15.80
C ALA A 91 6.11 21.70 16.07
N MET A 92 7.06 22.43 16.66
CA MET A 92 8.35 21.88 17.09
C MET A 92 8.22 20.85 18.22
N LEU A 93 7.33 21.09 19.19
CA LEU A 93 7.04 20.13 20.27
C LEU A 93 6.34 18.87 19.74
N GLU A 94 5.34 19.03 18.87
CA GLU A 94 4.66 17.93 18.17
C GLU A 94 5.68 17.09 17.37
N GLU A 95 6.69 17.73 16.75
CA GLU A 95 7.72 17.01 16.01
C GLU A 95 8.68 16.23 16.92
N ILE A 96 9.01 16.74 18.13
CA ILE A 96 9.77 16.00 19.14
C ILE A 96 8.98 14.76 19.58
N GLN A 97 7.69 14.91 19.88
CA GLN A 97 6.77 13.83 20.25
C GLN A 97 6.67 12.78 19.14
N LYS A 98 6.50 13.22 17.89
CA LYS A 98 6.50 12.34 16.71
C LYS A 98 7.81 11.58 16.58
N CYS A 99 8.96 12.24 16.75
CA CYS A 99 10.26 11.57 16.69
C CYS A 99 10.48 10.56 17.83
N ALA A 100 9.84 10.77 18.98
CA ALA A 100 9.86 9.82 20.10
C ALA A 100 9.17 8.49 19.81
N SER A 101 8.29 8.45 18.81
CA SER A 101 7.71 7.18 18.32
C SER A 101 8.68 6.32 17.48
N PHE A 102 9.88 6.83 17.16
CA PHE A 102 10.87 6.08 16.38
C PHE A 102 11.62 5.07 17.25
N SER A 103 11.99 3.93 16.65
CA SER A 103 12.87 2.97 17.30
C SER A 103 14.26 3.57 17.56
N GLU A 104 14.94 3.12 18.62
CA GLU A 104 16.33 3.51 18.92
C GLU A 104 17.31 3.22 17.75
N HIS A 105 16.97 2.25 16.90
CA HIS A 105 17.78 1.79 15.78
C HIS A 105 17.36 2.40 14.43
N TYR A 106 16.34 3.26 14.44
CA TYR A 106 15.80 3.91 13.25
C TYR A 106 16.17 5.39 13.24
N SER A 107 16.81 5.81 12.16
CA SER A 107 17.24 7.19 11.95
C SER A 107 16.78 7.65 10.56
N PRO A 108 15.65 8.37 10.46
CA PRO A 108 15.13 8.82 9.18
C PRO A 108 16.02 9.90 8.54
N TYR A 109 15.92 10.02 7.21
CA TYR A 109 16.63 11.05 6.45
C TYR A 109 16.07 12.43 6.76
N SER A 110 16.96 13.39 7.05
CA SER A 110 16.56 14.73 7.50
C SER A 110 15.69 15.47 6.49
N ALA A 111 15.96 15.31 5.19
CA ALA A 111 15.20 16.00 4.13
C ALA A 111 13.70 15.66 4.16
N SER A 112 13.34 14.41 4.44
CA SER A 112 11.93 13.99 4.52
C SER A 112 11.23 14.59 5.75
N LEU A 113 11.93 14.65 6.87
CA LEU A 113 11.42 15.24 8.10
C LEU A 113 11.27 16.76 7.98
N PHE A 114 12.24 17.43 7.36
CA PHE A 114 12.19 18.87 7.12
C PHE A 114 10.99 19.24 6.24
N GLU A 115 10.80 18.50 5.14
CA GLU A 115 9.64 18.72 4.29
C GLU A 115 8.31 18.48 5.04
N GLY A 116 8.25 17.46 5.90
CA GLY A 116 7.07 17.17 6.74
C GLY A 116 6.74 18.31 7.70
N LEU A 117 7.72 18.80 8.46
CA LEU A 117 7.52 19.91 9.38
C LEU A 117 7.16 21.22 8.65
N GLY A 118 7.77 21.47 7.48
CA GLY A 118 7.36 22.59 6.63
C GLY A 118 5.91 22.48 6.15
N ARG A 119 5.46 21.29 5.73
CA ARG A 119 4.06 21.03 5.33
C ARG A 119 3.10 21.28 6.49
N ARG A 120 3.45 20.88 7.71
CA ARG A 120 2.66 21.14 8.93
C ARG A 120 2.41 22.63 9.14
N ILE A 121 3.45 23.46 9.02
CA ILE A 121 3.33 24.92 9.13
C ILE A 121 2.47 25.51 8.00
N MET A 122 2.65 25.04 6.76
CA MET A 122 1.83 25.49 5.63
C MET A 122 0.34 25.15 5.84
N GLN A 123 0.02 23.98 6.41
CA GLN A 123 -1.36 23.58 6.72
C GLN A 123 -2.03 24.51 7.74
N GLU A 124 -1.31 24.94 8.78
CA GLU A 124 -1.79 25.94 9.75
C GLU A 124 -2.11 27.27 9.07
N TYR A 125 -1.22 27.71 8.17
CA TYR A 125 -1.44 28.93 7.41
C TYR A 125 -2.68 28.83 6.50
N LEU A 126 -2.80 27.73 5.75
CA LEU A 126 -3.93 27.49 4.84
C LEU A 126 -5.26 27.48 5.60
N THR A 127 -5.30 26.83 6.75
CA THR A 127 -6.51 26.75 7.59
C THR A 127 -6.95 28.13 8.05
N ARG A 128 -6.03 28.94 8.60
CA ARG A 128 -6.32 30.32 9.03
C ARG A 128 -6.74 31.21 7.87
N SER A 129 -6.03 31.16 6.75
CA SER A 129 -6.36 31.95 5.57
C SER A 129 -7.74 31.60 5.02
N ASN A 130 -8.10 30.31 4.97
CA ASN A 130 -9.41 29.88 4.47
C ASN A 130 -10.56 30.23 5.42
N LEU A 131 -10.29 30.39 6.72
CA LEU A 131 -11.25 30.89 7.70
C LEU A 131 -11.47 32.40 7.54
N MET A 132 -10.41 33.17 7.27
CA MET A 132 -10.49 34.62 7.08
C MET A 132 -11.23 35.02 5.80
N ASP A 133 -11.03 34.27 4.70
CA ASP A 133 -11.63 34.59 3.39
C ASP A 133 -13.01 33.92 3.17
N GLU A 134 -13.69 33.47 4.24
CA GLU A 134 -14.97 32.73 4.24
C GLU A 134 -15.04 31.44 3.40
N THR A 135 -13.94 31.07 2.73
CA THR A 135 -13.85 29.93 1.80
C THR A 135 -14.19 28.61 2.51
N TYR A 136 -13.83 28.48 3.79
CA TYR A 136 -14.18 27.35 4.62
C TYR A 136 -15.70 27.20 4.83
N SER A 137 -16.41 28.31 5.04
CA SER A 137 -17.87 28.32 5.23
C SER A 137 -18.59 27.87 3.96
N ASP A 138 -18.14 28.36 2.80
CA ASP A 138 -18.72 27.98 1.52
C ASP A 138 -18.44 26.53 1.15
N PHE A 139 -17.23 26.03 1.45
CA PHE A 139 -16.92 24.61 1.34
C PHE A 139 -17.89 23.77 2.17
N LYS A 140 -18.08 24.12 3.44
CA LYS A 140 -18.95 23.40 4.36
C LYS A 140 -20.39 23.36 3.87
N LYS A 141 -20.91 24.47 3.32
CA LYS A 141 -22.25 24.52 2.69
C LYS A 141 -22.35 23.58 1.49
N CYS A 142 -21.36 23.62 0.59
CA CYS A 142 -21.32 22.76 -0.60
C CYS A 142 -21.25 21.27 -0.21
N TYR A 143 -20.34 20.92 0.69
CA TYR A 143 -20.17 19.55 1.19
C TYR A 143 -21.42 19.02 1.89
N THR A 144 -22.11 19.86 2.67
CA THR A 144 -23.39 19.47 3.32
C THR A 144 -24.45 19.06 2.29
N GLN A 145 -24.53 19.73 1.13
CA GLN A 145 -25.44 19.31 0.05
C GLN A 145 -24.98 18.03 -0.64
N PHE A 146 -23.67 17.82 -0.78
CA PHE A 146 -23.12 16.56 -1.29
C PHE A 146 -23.47 15.37 -0.38
N ILE A 147 -23.44 15.55 0.95
CA ILE A 147 -23.84 14.50 1.88
C ILE A 147 -25.31 14.12 1.72
N LYS A 148 -26.21 15.10 1.48
CA LYS A 148 -27.63 14.78 1.18
C LYS A 148 -27.78 13.92 -0.06
N TYR A 149 -26.89 14.09 -1.05
CA TYR A 149 -26.81 13.21 -2.22
C TYR A 149 -26.37 11.79 -1.84
N VAL A 150 -25.29 11.65 -1.07
CA VAL A 150 -24.78 10.32 -0.65
C VAL A 150 -25.84 9.54 0.15
N MET A 151 -26.68 10.23 0.92
CA MET A 151 -27.75 9.62 1.70
C MET A 151 -29.01 9.28 0.88
N ASN A 152 -29.08 9.68 -0.40
CA ASN A 152 -30.27 9.48 -1.24
C ASN A 152 -30.01 8.45 -2.35
N PRO A 153 -30.56 7.22 -2.22
CA PRO A 153 -30.37 6.15 -3.21
C PRO A 153 -30.83 6.52 -4.63
N LYS A 154 -31.90 7.31 -4.77
CA LYS A 154 -32.42 7.71 -6.09
C LYS A 154 -31.44 8.64 -6.81
N LEU A 155 -30.81 9.55 -6.06
CA LEU A 155 -29.82 10.47 -6.62
C LEU A 155 -28.52 9.75 -6.98
N LEU A 156 -28.08 8.79 -6.16
CA LEU A 156 -26.91 7.95 -6.45
C LEU A 156 -27.06 7.16 -7.77
N MET A 157 -28.28 6.73 -8.10
CA MET A 157 -28.55 6.05 -9.38
C MET A 157 -28.63 7.02 -10.57
N GLN A 158 -28.97 8.28 -10.33
CA GLN A 158 -29.18 9.28 -11.40
C GLN A 158 -27.89 10.01 -11.78
N TYR A 159 -27.05 10.35 -10.80
CA TYR A 159 -25.83 11.11 -11.00
C TYR A 159 -24.65 10.39 -10.36
N ASN A 160 -23.50 10.34 -11.03
CA ASN A 160 -22.27 9.96 -10.35
C ASN A 160 -21.78 11.10 -9.41
N PRO A 161 -20.88 10.81 -8.45
CA PRO A 161 -20.51 11.78 -7.43
C PRO A 161 -19.88 13.05 -8.00
N ARG A 162 -19.07 12.92 -9.06
CA ARG A 162 -18.42 14.03 -9.76
C ARG A 162 -19.45 14.94 -10.44
N GLU A 163 -20.40 14.36 -11.18
CA GLU A 163 -21.47 15.09 -11.86
C GLU A 163 -22.37 15.82 -10.88
N TYR A 164 -22.73 15.18 -9.77
CA TYR A 164 -23.52 15.85 -8.75
C TYR A 164 -22.76 17.01 -8.11
N TRP A 165 -21.46 16.84 -7.83
CA TRP A 165 -20.62 17.95 -7.35
C TRP A 165 -20.57 19.11 -8.36
N GLN A 166 -20.40 18.82 -9.65
CA GLN A 166 -20.43 19.83 -10.71
C GLN A 166 -21.81 20.49 -10.84
N PHE A 167 -22.90 19.75 -10.60
CA PHE A 167 -24.25 20.29 -10.52
C PHE A 167 -24.40 21.25 -9.34
N LEU A 168 -23.90 20.91 -8.16
CA LEU A 168 -23.89 21.80 -6.99
C LEU A 168 -23.16 23.11 -7.31
N GLN A 169 -21.97 23.02 -7.93
CA GLN A 169 -21.22 24.19 -8.37
C GLN A 169 -22.06 25.06 -9.31
N LYS A 170 -22.70 24.49 -10.34
CA LYS A 170 -23.56 25.27 -11.26
C LYS A 170 -24.75 25.96 -10.59
N ASN A 171 -25.21 25.45 -9.44
CA ASN A 171 -26.34 26.00 -8.68
C ASN A 171 -25.91 26.92 -7.52
N GLY A 172 -24.73 27.51 -7.58
CA GLY A 172 -24.28 28.51 -6.62
C GLY A 172 -23.59 27.96 -5.37
N TYR A 173 -23.41 26.63 -5.25
CA TYR A 173 -22.57 26.04 -4.21
C TYR A 173 -21.12 25.97 -4.70
N HIS A 174 -20.49 27.14 -4.84
CA HIS A 174 -19.12 27.24 -5.29
C HIS A 174 -18.12 27.12 -4.14
N TYR A 175 -17.02 26.45 -4.43
CA TYR A 175 -15.82 26.46 -3.60
C TYR A 175 -14.62 26.53 -4.54
N TYR A 176 -13.72 27.47 -4.29
CA TYR A 176 -12.48 27.61 -5.03
C TYR A 176 -11.30 27.24 -4.15
N PHE A 177 -10.58 26.20 -4.56
CA PHE A 177 -9.33 25.83 -3.95
C PHE A 177 -8.20 26.67 -4.55
N ASP A 178 -7.73 27.66 -3.81
CA ASP A 178 -6.67 28.55 -4.29
C ASP A 178 -5.31 27.86 -4.26
N GLU A 179 -4.88 27.35 -5.43
CA GLU A 179 -3.55 26.72 -5.59
C GLU A 179 -2.40 27.69 -5.29
N SER A 180 -2.61 29.01 -5.37
CA SER A 180 -1.56 30.02 -5.15
C SER A 180 -1.13 30.12 -3.69
N LYS A 181 -1.99 29.71 -2.74
CA LYS A 181 -1.68 29.71 -1.31
C LYS A 181 -0.66 28.61 -0.91
N TYR A 182 -0.36 27.66 -1.80
CA TYR A 182 0.54 26.54 -1.52
C TYR A 182 2.00 26.91 -1.74
N TRP A 183 2.84 26.58 -0.75
CA TRP A 183 4.26 26.89 -0.80
C TRP A 183 5.06 25.84 -1.60
N PRO A 184 6.10 26.26 -2.36
CA PRO A 184 6.99 25.34 -3.07
C PRO A 184 7.76 24.38 -2.13
N ASN A 185 8.06 23.16 -2.59
CA ASN A 185 8.76 22.14 -1.79
C ASN A 185 10.11 22.60 -1.22
N ASN A 186 10.87 23.41 -1.96
CA ASN A 186 12.15 23.96 -1.48
C ASN A 186 11.96 24.93 -0.31
N VAL A 187 10.86 25.69 -0.29
CA VAL A 187 10.51 26.56 0.85
C VAL A 187 10.16 25.71 2.07
N LEU A 188 9.34 24.67 1.88
CA LEU A 188 8.96 23.74 2.95
C LEU A 188 10.19 23.07 3.58
N GLN A 189 11.14 22.62 2.76
CA GLN A 189 12.37 22.00 3.23
C GLN A 189 13.27 22.95 4.03
N GLU A 190 13.41 24.22 3.61
CA GLU A 190 14.20 25.18 4.38
C GLU A 190 13.52 25.57 5.70
N ILE A 191 12.19 25.76 5.72
CA ILE A 191 11.44 26.07 6.96
C ILE A 191 11.64 24.94 7.97
N GLY A 192 11.39 23.69 7.55
CA GLY A 192 11.55 22.56 8.45
C GLY A 192 12.99 22.36 8.91
N LYS A 193 13.98 22.59 8.03
CA LYS A 193 15.40 22.52 8.39
C LYS A 193 15.73 23.50 9.52
N ASP A 194 15.34 24.77 9.39
CA ASP A 194 15.62 25.79 10.39
C ASP A 194 14.96 25.48 11.74
N LEU A 195 13.69 25.03 11.71
CA LEU A 195 12.98 24.60 12.92
C LEU A 195 13.67 23.41 13.60
N TYR A 196 14.12 22.42 12.82
CA TYR A 196 14.88 21.28 13.33
C TYR A 196 16.25 21.69 13.90
N GLU A 197 16.91 22.69 13.33
CA GLU A 197 18.15 23.25 13.88
C GLU A 197 17.90 23.93 15.24
N ILE A 198 16.77 24.63 15.40
CA ILE A 198 16.35 25.21 16.69
C ILE A 198 16.04 24.10 17.70
N ILE A 199 15.31 23.05 17.31
CA ILE A 199 15.05 21.91 18.20
C ILE A 199 16.37 21.29 18.67
N SER A 200 17.32 21.07 17.77
CA SER A 200 18.60 20.46 18.09
C SER A 200 19.48 21.34 18.99
N SER A 201 19.38 22.67 18.90
CA SER A 201 20.16 23.59 19.74
C SER A 201 19.56 23.78 21.14
N GLU A 202 18.23 23.96 21.22
CA GLU A 202 17.56 24.42 22.44
C GLU A 202 16.97 23.28 23.28
N ALA A 203 16.36 22.26 22.66
CA ALA A 203 15.70 21.19 23.41
C ALA A 203 16.73 20.16 23.88
N ARG A 204 16.95 20.12 25.20
CA ARG A 204 17.95 19.25 25.84
C ARG A 204 17.35 18.43 26.97
N ILE A 205 17.93 17.26 27.21
CA ILE A 205 17.61 16.31 28.27
C ILE A 205 18.87 16.04 29.10
N ASP A 206 18.71 15.97 30.41
CA ASP A 206 19.82 15.72 31.33
C ASP A 206 20.07 14.21 31.45
N SER A 207 21.33 13.77 31.41
CA SER A 207 21.73 12.35 31.33
C SER A 207 21.24 11.45 32.48
N ASP A 208 20.99 12.09 33.61
CA ASP A 208 20.70 11.56 34.93
C ASP A 208 19.19 11.60 35.25
N ILE A 209 18.35 12.00 34.29
CA ILE A 209 16.91 12.21 34.48
C ILE A 209 16.12 10.98 34.95
N LEU A 210 16.64 9.78 34.71
CA LEU A 210 16.03 8.52 35.15
C LEU A 210 16.75 7.90 36.37
N GLN A 211 17.86 8.50 36.84
CA GLN A 211 18.66 8.01 37.96
C GLN A 211 18.24 8.69 39.27
N ILE A 212 18.32 7.95 40.39
CA ILE A 212 17.90 8.43 41.73
C ILE A 212 19.02 9.23 42.43
N GLU A 213 20.28 9.05 42.03
CA GLU A 213 21.44 9.70 42.63
C GLU A 213 21.94 10.86 41.75
N GLU A 214 22.05 12.07 42.31
CA GLU A 214 22.54 13.27 41.61
C GLU A 214 24.04 13.13 41.26
N LEU A 215 24.34 12.59 40.09
CA LEU A 215 25.67 12.59 39.50
C LEU A 215 25.70 13.49 38.25
N HIS A 216 26.70 14.37 38.20
CA HIS A 216 27.11 15.27 37.10
C HIS A 216 26.08 15.55 35.98
N ARG A 217 25.46 16.75 36.04
CA ARG A 217 24.51 17.28 35.05
C ARG A 217 25.14 17.53 33.68
N PHE A 218 25.14 16.54 32.79
CA PHE A 218 25.47 16.73 31.38
C PHE A 218 24.19 16.78 30.54
N SER A 219 23.95 17.93 29.90
CA SER A 219 22.74 18.16 29.10
C SER A 219 22.96 17.83 27.61
N GLN A 220 22.23 16.84 27.12
CA GLN A 220 22.34 16.34 25.75
C GLN A 220 21.15 16.82 24.90
N PRO A 221 21.33 17.11 23.60
CA PRO A 221 20.20 17.42 22.72
C PRO A 221 19.20 16.27 22.65
N VAL A 222 17.91 16.59 22.56
CA VAL A 222 16.86 15.57 22.31
C VAL A 222 16.98 14.99 20.90
N ILE A 223 17.39 15.82 19.94
CA ILE A 223 17.59 15.48 18.53
C ILE A 223 19.01 15.86 18.11
N THR A 224 19.66 14.93 17.42
CA THR A 224 21.01 15.11 16.88
C THR A 224 21.07 14.70 15.40
N PHE A 225 21.98 15.33 14.66
CA PHE A 225 22.21 15.00 13.25
C PHE A 225 23.45 14.15 13.09
N TYR A 226 23.32 13.03 12.37
CA TYR A 226 24.43 12.14 12.05
C TYR A 226 24.62 12.00 10.55
N TYR A 227 25.86 11.78 10.14
CA TYR A 227 26.21 11.47 8.77
C TYR A 227 26.55 9.99 8.66
N LYS A 228 25.72 9.23 7.96
CA LYS A 228 25.93 7.80 7.76
C LYS A 228 26.26 7.50 6.31
N ASN A 229 27.32 6.73 6.10
CA ASN A 229 27.64 6.15 4.81
C ASN A 229 26.74 4.93 4.59
N HIS A 230 25.85 5.01 3.62
CA HIS A 230 25.04 3.88 3.19
C HIS A 230 25.77 3.05 2.13
N ASP A 231 25.32 1.80 1.93
CA ASP A 231 25.84 0.86 0.92
C ASP A 231 25.89 1.44 -0.50
N SER A 232 25.16 2.53 -0.75
CA SER A 232 25.22 3.30 -2.00
C SER A 232 26.39 4.28 -2.12
N PHE A 233 27.40 4.23 -1.24
CA PHE A 233 28.53 5.18 -1.13
C PHE A 233 28.11 6.66 -1.03
N LYS A 234 26.88 6.92 -0.57
CA LYS A 234 26.36 8.28 -0.35
C LYS A 234 26.24 8.51 1.14
N THR A 235 26.99 9.50 1.64
CA THR A 235 26.80 10.03 2.98
C THR A 235 25.47 10.78 3.03
N LYS A 236 24.57 10.37 3.92
CA LYS A 236 23.28 11.04 4.14
C LYS A 236 23.21 11.59 5.57
N LYS A 237 22.58 12.76 5.71
CA LYS A 237 22.25 13.36 7.01
C LYS A 237 20.98 12.71 7.55
N GLU A 238 21.08 12.14 8.73
CA GLU A 238 20.01 11.45 9.45
C GLU A 238 19.71 12.16 10.76
N VAL A 239 18.47 12.07 11.20
CA VAL A 239 18.01 12.55 12.50
C VAL A 239 17.98 11.37 13.46
N ARG A 240 18.61 11.52 14.63
CA ARG A 240 18.60 10.52 15.69
C ARG A 240 18.11 11.14 16.99
N LEU A 241 17.23 10.42 17.65
CA LEU A 241 16.70 10.80 18.95
C LEU A 241 17.61 10.32 20.09
N ASN A 242 17.60 11.04 21.21
CA ASN A 242 18.19 10.58 22.45
C ASN A 242 17.44 9.32 22.95
N PRO A 243 18.13 8.19 23.23
CA PRO A 243 17.49 6.97 23.73
C PRO A 243 16.69 7.17 25.03
N LEU A 244 17.12 8.08 25.91
CA LEU A 244 16.38 8.40 27.14
C LEU A 244 14.99 8.98 26.84
N LEU A 245 14.84 9.69 25.72
CA LEU A 245 13.55 10.23 25.31
C LEU A 245 12.61 9.11 24.87
N ILE A 246 13.11 8.12 24.12
CA ILE A 246 12.32 6.95 23.71
C ILE A 246 11.82 6.21 24.96
N GLU A 247 12.70 5.98 25.94
CA GLU A 247 12.35 5.32 27.20
C GLU A 247 11.30 6.11 28.00
N LEU A 248 11.43 7.45 28.08
CA LEU A 248 10.44 8.31 28.75
C LEU A 248 9.05 8.19 28.11
N TYR A 249 8.95 8.26 26.78
CA TYR A 249 7.68 8.18 26.06
C TYR A 249 7.07 6.76 26.07
N GLU A 250 7.90 5.72 25.97
CA GLU A 250 7.45 4.33 26.12
C GLU A 250 6.95 4.08 27.56
N GLY A 251 7.65 4.60 28.58
CA GLY A 251 7.30 4.45 29.98
C GLY A 251 6.07 5.25 30.43
N SER A 252 5.82 6.41 29.81
CA SER A 252 4.63 7.23 30.09
C SER A 252 3.34 6.67 29.48
N GLY A 253 3.44 5.73 28.54
CA GLY A 253 2.29 5.25 27.77
C GLY A 253 1.67 6.34 26.90
N SER A 254 2.50 7.23 26.34
CA SER A 254 2.02 8.38 25.57
C SER A 254 1.18 7.99 24.35
N SER A 255 0.21 8.84 24.00
CA SER A 255 -0.58 8.68 22.78
C SER A 255 0.31 8.66 21.52
N ILE A 256 -0.11 7.89 20.53
CA ILE A 256 0.50 7.82 19.20
C ILE A 256 0.13 9.08 18.42
N TYR A 257 1.14 9.70 17.80
CA TYR A 257 0.99 10.89 16.98
C TYR A 257 0.91 10.52 15.50
N LEU A 258 -0.19 10.87 14.83
CA LEU A 258 -0.39 10.64 13.40
C LEU A 258 -0.82 11.91 12.69
N GLU A 259 -0.33 12.12 11.46
CA GLU A 259 -0.95 13.11 10.58
C GLU A 259 -2.41 12.70 10.28
N SER A 260 -3.32 13.66 10.29
CA SER A 260 -4.76 13.45 10.06
C SER A 260 -5.07 12.71 8.74
N GLU A 261 -4.33 12.97 7.66
CA GLU A 261 -4.48 12.28 6.36
C GLU A 261 -4.13 10.78 6.39
N ARG A 262 -3.47 10.32 7.47
CA ARG A 262 -3.16 8.89 7.68
C ARG A 262 -4.28 8.12 8.36
N MET A 263 -5.31 8.82 8.82
CA MET A 263 -6.49 8.22 9.43
C MET A 263 -7.60 8.02 8.38
N PRO A 264 -8.42 6.97 8.50
CA PRO A 264 -9.66 6.87 7.73
C PRO A 264 -10.60 8.05 8.02
N LEU A 265 -11.37 8.48 7.03
CA LEU A 265 -12.29 9.61 7.20
C LEU A 265 -13.55 9.16 7.95
N LEU A 266 -14.06 10.00 8.85
CA LEU A 266 -15.34 9.79 9.54
C LEU A 266 -16.54 10.28 8.71
N SER A 267 -16.33 10.70 7.48
CA SER A 267 -17.38 11.11 6.55
C SER A 267 -17.02 10.70 5.11
N PRO A 268 -18.00 10.65 4.19
CA PRO A 268 -17.75 10.34 2.79
C PRO A 268 -16.67 11.26 2.17
N PRO A 269 -15.68 10.72 1.43
CA PRO A 269 -14.62 11.51 0.81
C PRO A 269 -15.16 12.57 -0.17
N VAL A 270 -14.40 13.64 -0.38
CA VAL A 270 -14.69 14.61 -1.45
C VAL A 270 -14.46 13.93 -2.80
N PRO A 271 -15.41 14.03 -3.76
CA PRO A 271 -15.22 13.40 -5.04
C PRO A 271 -14.09 14.06 -5.83
N TRP A 272 -13.29 13.24 -6.51
CA TRP A 272 -12.34 13.69 -7.51
C TRP A 272 -13.08 14.39 -8.65
N ILE A 273 -12.78 15.67 -8.86
CA ILE A 273 -13.25 16.47 -10.01
C ILE A 273 -12.07 17.04 -10.82
N THR A 274 -10.88 17.14 -10.21
CA THR A 274 -9.64 17.56 -10.87
C THR A 274 -8.45 16.76 -10.31
N PRO A 275 -7.29 16.70 -10.99
CA PRO A 275 -6.13 15.96 -10.50
C PRO A 275 -5.56 16.40 -9.14
N ASN A 276 -5.93 17.60 -8.67
CA ASN A 276 -5.44 18.22 -7.44
C ASN A 276 -6.54 18.44 -6.39
N PHE A 277 -7.77 17.96 -6.64
CA PHE A 277 -8.91 18.16 -5.74
C PHE A 277 -9.82 16.92 -5.71
N GLY A 278 -9.88 16.28 -4.55
CA GLY A 278 -10.60 15.04 -4.24
C GLY A 278 -9.93 14.29 -3.08
N GLY A 279 -10.60 13.29 -2.52
CA GLY A 279 -10.08 12.51 -1.38
C GLY A 279 -10.45 13.14 -0.03
N ASN A 280 -9.48 13.72 0.67
CA ASN A 280 -9.68 14.39 1.97
C ASN A 280 -10.55 15.65 1.84
N LEU A 281 -11.03 16.20 2.96
CA LEU A 281 -11.96 17.33 2.95
C LEU A 281 -11.22 18.67 2.73
N LEU A 282 -10.24 18.97 3.57
CA LEU A 282 -9.46 20.21 3.57
C LEU A 282 -8.02 19.97 3.11
N ILE A 283 -7.47 18.79 3.39
CA ILE A 283 -6.08 18.47 3.10
C ILE A 283 -5.90 18.18 1.60
N ARG A 284 -4.96 18.88 0.98
CA ARG A 284 -4.63 18.68 -0.44
C ARG A 284 -4.17 17.25 -0.70
N SER A 285 -4.93 16.55 -1.53
CA SER A 285 -4.55 15.24 -2.06
C SER A 285 -4.21 15.35 -3.55
N PHE A 286 -3.33 14.47 -4.03
CA PHE A 286 -3.01 14.34 -5.45
C PHE A 286 -3.60 13.05 -5.99
N LEU A 287 -4.19 13.12 -7.19
CA LEU A 287 -4.73 11.95 -7.88
C LEU A 287 -3.68 10.84 -8.02
N VAL A 288 -2.45 11.23 -8.40
CA VAL A 288 -1.35 10.31 -8.63
C VAL A 288 -0.38 10.35 -7.45
N ARG A 289 -0.06 9.19 -6.87
CA ARG A 289 1.08 9.01 -5.95
C ARG A 289 2.36 9.23 -6.73
N LEU A 290 3.06 10.32 -6.48
CA LEU A 290 4.13 10.80 -7.37
C LEU A 290 5.48 10.16 -7.07
N PRO A 291 6.08 9.39 -8.01
CA PRO A 291 7.49 9.02 -7.93
C PRO A 291 8.42 10.24 -7.91
N GLN A 292 9.66 10.02 -7.44
CA GLN A 292 10.67 11.06 -7.15
C GLN A 292 11.03 12.02 -8.31
N TYR A 293 10.62 11.76 -9.56
CA TYR A 293 10.85 12.65 -10.71
C TYR A 293 9.65 12.69 -11.67
N TYR A 294 8.46 12.44 -11.17
CA TYR A 294 7.28 12.37 -12.02
C TYR A 294 6.93 13.74 -12.62
N PRO A 295 6.78 13.86 -13.96
CA PRO A 295 6.56 15.13 -14.63
C PRO A 295 5.11 15.61 -14.46
N LYS A 296 4.77 16.16 -13.28
CA LYS A 296 3.39 16.59 -12.94
C LYS A 296 2.74 17.52 -13.97
N HIS A 297 3.54 18.37 -14.62
CA HIS A 297 3.06 19.32 -15.62
C HIS A 297 2.48 18.62 -16.87
N ARG A 298 2.93 17.41 -17.20
CA ARG A 298 2.41 16.66 -18.35
C ARG A 298 0.98 16.18 -18.11
N LEU A 299 0.61 15.84 -16.88
CA LEU A 299 -0.79 15.53 -16.55
C LEU A 299 -1.74 16.70 -16.83
N LYS A 300 -1.26 17.95 -16.66
CA LYS A 300 -2.06 19.15 -16.95
C LYS A 300 -2.26 19.42 -18.45
N GLN A 301 -1.52 18.73 -19.33
CA GLN A 301 -1.64 18.89 -20.78
C GLN A 301 -2.77 18.04 -21.38
N TYR A 302 -3.21 17.00 -20.67
CA TYR A 302 -4.30 16.15 -21.12
C TYR A 302 -5.66 16.81 -20.83
N PRO A 303 -6.65 16.67 -21.73
CA PRO A 303 -8.02 17.06 -21.46
C PRO A 303 -8.54 16.46 -20.15
N LEU A 304 -9.27 17.26 -19.37
CA LEU A 304 -9.80 16.80 -18.08
C LEU A 304 -10.81 15.65 -18.26
N GLN A 305 -11.54 15.66 -19.37
CA GLN A 305 -12.55 14.67 -19.73
C GLN A 305 -11.97 13.26 -19.84
N ASP A 306 -10.72 13.13 -20.29
CA ASP A 306 -10.02 11.85 -20.42
C ASP A 306 -9.74 11.20 -19.06
N LEU A 307 -9.78 11.98 -17.97
CA LEU A 307 -9.59 11.50 -16.61
C LEU A 307 -10.91 11.15 -15.90
N PHE A 308 -12.07 11.49 -16.46
CA PHE A 308 -13.37 11.27 -15.81
C PHE A 308 -13.62 9.81 -15.43
N PRO A 309 -13.32 8.79 -16.27
CA PRO A 309 -13.49 7.39 -15.86
C PRO A 309 -12.63 7.02 -14.63
N THR A 310 -11.42 7.57 -14.55
CA THR A 310 -10.54 7.39 -13.38
C THR A 310 -11.13 8.07 -12.14
N PHE A 311 -11.63 9.29 -12.28
CA PHE A 311 -12.26 10.00 -11.16
C PHE A 311 -13.50 9.26 -10.66
N ASP A 312 -14.38 8.87 -11.57
CA ASP A 312 -15.67 8.27 -11.23
C ASP A 312 -15.48 6.88 -10.59
N SER A 313 -14.49 6.11 -11.03
CA SER A 313 -14.15 4.82 -10.40
C SER A 313 -13.55 4.99 -9.01
N LEU A 314 -12.62 5.94 -8.81
CA LEU A 314 -12.09 6.27 -7.48
C LEU A 314 -13.21 6.75 -6.54
N ASN A 315 -14.13 7.56 -7.05
CA ASN A 315 -15.27 8.07 -6.29
C ASN A 315 -16.23 6.94 -5.90
N ALA A 316 -16.53 6.01 -6.81
CA ALA A 316 -17.37 4.86 -6.53
C ALA A 316 -16.78 3.97 -5.42
N LEU A 317 -15.47 3.69 -5.48
CA LEU A 317 -14.75 2.93 -4.45
C LEU A 317 -14.75 3.67 -3.09
N ALA A 318 -14.52 4.98 -3.14
CA ALA A 318 -14.44 5.85 -1.97
C ALA A 318 -15.77 5.99 -1.21
N LEU A 319 -16.91 5.79 -1.88
CA LEU A 319 -18.24 5.86 -1.24
C LEU A 319 -18.56 4.64 -0.36
N CYS A 320 -17.79 3.56 -0.45
CA CYS A 320 -17.99 2.37 0.37
C CYS A 320 -17.72 2.69 1.86
N PRO A 321 -18.75 2.68 2.74
CA PRO A 321 -18.53 2.81 4.17
C PRO A 321 -17.96 1.51 4.74
N TRP A 322 -17.16 1.64 5.78
CA TRP A 322 -16.56 0.53 6.54
C TRP A 322 -16.93 0.63 8.01
N LYS A 323 -16.87 -0.50 8.71
CA LYS A 323 -16.96 -0.62 10.17
C LYS A 323 -15.97 -1.66 10.68
N ILE A 324 -15.71 -1.63 11.98
CA ILE A 324 -14.82 -2.59 12.65
C ILE A 324 -15.56 -3.88 12.99
N ASN A 325 -14.92 -5.02 12.72
CA ASN A 325 -15.26 -6.33 13.28
C ASN A 325 -14.73 -6.42 14.71
N GLU A 326 -15.56 -6.02 15.67
CA GLU A 326 -15.14 -5.89 17.06
C GLU A 326 -14.72 -7.25 17.66
N LYS A 327 -15.39 -8.35 17.31
CA LYS A 327 -15.04 -9.70 17.78
C LYS A 327 -13.63 -10.11 17.37
N VAL A 328 -13.26 -9.91 16.11
CA VAL A 328 -11.92 -10.21 15.61
C VAL A 328 -10.88 -9.30 16.25
N LEU A 329 -11.20 -8.00 16.38
CA LEU A 329 -10.31 -7.03 17.01
C LEU A 329 -10.03 -7.37 18.48
N ASP A 330 -11.05 -7.83 19.23
CA ASP A 330 -10.90 -8.24 20.63
C ASP A 330 -9.95 -9.42 20.78
N VAL A 331 -10.12 -10.46 19.95
CA VAL A 331 -9.24 -11.64 19.94
C VAL A 331 -7.80 -11.25 19.59
N ALA A 332 -7.62 -10.38 18.59
CA ALA A 332 -6.29 -9.92 18.17
C ALA A 332 -5.61 -9.07 19.26
N ILE A 333 -6.35 -8.15 19.90
CA ILE A 333 -5.83 -7.35 21.01
C ILE A 333 -5.48 -8.24 22.20
N ASP A 334 -6.29 -9.23 22.55
CA ASP A 334 -6.00 -10.15 23.66
C ASP A 334 -4.69 -10.94 23.41
N ILE A 335 -4.49 -11.48 22.21
CA ILE A 335 -3.23 -12.15 21.86
C ILE A 335 -2.04 -11.17 21.89
N PHE A 336 -2.21 -9.97 21.36
CA PHE A 336 -1.16 -8.95 21.34
C PHE A 336 -0.78 -8.50 22.77
N LYS A 337 -1.76 -8.33 23.67
CA LYS A 337 -1.56 -8.01 25.09
C LYS A 337 -0.79 -9.11 25.83
N ARG A 338 -0.98 -10.38 25.45
CA ARG A 338 -0.28 -11.54 26.02
C ARG A 338 1.15 -11.74 25.48
N GLY A 339 1.67 -10.81 24.68
CA GLY A 339 3.03 -10.86 24.14
C GLY A 339 3.13 -11.37 22.70
N GLY A 340 2.00 -11.55 22.00
CA GLY A 340 1.92 -11.92 20.59
C GLY A 340 2.06 -13.42 20.30
N ASP A 341 1.81 -13.80 19.05
CA ASP A 341 1.98 -15.18 18.56
C ASP A 341 2.36 -15.18 17.07
N LYS A 342 3.61 -15.55 16.78
CA LYS A 342 4.14 -15.60 15.41
C LYS A 342 3.36 -16.56 14.51
N ASN A 343 2.77 -17.62 15.05
CA ASN A 343 2.00 -18.58 14.25
C ASN A 343 0.70 -17.96 13.74
N LEU A 344 0.17 -16.98 14.45
CA LEU A 344 -1.03 -16.22 14.08
C LEU A 344 -0.68 -14.89 13.41
N ASP A 345 0.56 -14.73 12.95
CA ASP A 345 1.03 -13.52 12.27
C ASP A 345 0.86 -12.24 13.14
N ILE A 346 0.84 -12.40 14.47
CA ILE A 346 0.90 -11.31 15.45
C ILE A 346 2.35 -11.25 15.99
N PRO A 347 3.04 -10.11 15.84
CA PRO A 347 4.43 -9.97 16.27
C PRO A 347 4.56 -10.16 17.77
N VAL A 348 5.72 -10.66 18.21
CA VAL A 348 5.98 -10.99 19.62
C VAL A 348 6.80 -9.92 20.32
N SER A 349 6.64 -9.84 21.64
CA SER A 349 7.42 -8.93 22.48
C SER A 349 8.89 -9.36 22.60
N LEU A 350 9.76 -8.48 23.09
CA LEU A 350 11.19 -8.80 23.31
C LEU A 350 11.42 -9.91 24.32
N ALA A 351 10.47 -10.15 25.21
CA ALA A 351 10.45 -11.26 26.17
C ALA A 351 10.84 -12.59 25.50
N HIS A 352 10.39 -12.77 24.26
CA HIS A 352 10.58 -13.97 23.47
C HIS A 352 12.06 -14.28 23.15
N PHE A 353 12.93 -13.28 23.00
CA PHE A 353 14.29 -13.48 22.46
C PHE A 353 15.33 -13.88 23.51
N GLY A 354 15.03 -13.78 24.80
CA GLY A 354 16.01 -14.01 25.87
C GLY A 354 17.22 -13.06 25.85
N PRO A 355 18.21 -13.23 26.74
CA PRO A 355 19.37 -12.36 26.82
C PRO A 355 20.30 -12.53 25.60
N LEU A 356 20.92 -11.44 25.17
CA LEU A 356 21.88 -11.48 24.06
C LEU A 356 23.10 -12.38 24.42
N PRO A 357 23.56 -13.24 23.49
CA PRO A 357 24.72 -14.10 23.67
C PRO A 357 25.96 -13.28 24.03
N ARG A 358 26.65 -13.68 25.10
CA ARG A 358 27.90 -13.08 25.56
C ARG A 358 29.03 -14.09 25.42
N ALA A 359 30.18 -13.61 24.96
CA ALA A 359 31.39 -14.43 24.96
C ALA A 359 31.99 -14.43 26.37
N SER A 360 32.44 -15.58 26.85
CA SER A 360 33.29 -15.65 28.04
C SER A 360 34.76 -15.44 27.68
N SER A 361 35.57 -15.10 28.68
CA SER A 361 37.02 -14.93 28.54
C SER A 361 37.69 -16.17 27.95
N ASP A 362 37.19 -17.35 28.33
CA ASP A 362 37.86 -18.65 28.18
C ASP A 362 37.61 -19.31 26.81
N MET A 363 36.76 -18.72 25.98
CA MET A 363 36.40 -19.25 24.65
C MET A 363 37.48 -18.99 23.59
N CYS A 364 37.60 -19.92 22.64
CA CYS A 364 38.52 -19.77 21.51
C CYS A 364 38.04 -18.69 20.51
N ALA A 365 38.93 -18.27 19.60
CA ALA A 365 38.60 -17.24 18.61
C ALA A 365 37.42 -17.64 17.69
N LYS A 366 37.31 -18.92 17.34
CA LYS A 366 36.23 -19.45 16.50
C LYS A 366 34.87 -19.41 17.21
N GLU A 367 34.83 -19.77 18.49
CA GLU A 367 33.64 -19.69 19.34
C GLU A 367 33.21 -18.24 19.56
N LYS A 368 34.17 -17.35 19.86
CA LYS A 368 33.92 -15.90 19.98
C LYS A 368 33.31 -15.32 18.70
N ALA A 369 33.84 -15.69 17.53
CA ALA A 369 33.28 -15.28 16.24
C ALA A 369 31.86 -15.82 16.02
N MET A 370 31.58 -17.07 16.40
CA MET A 370 30.25 -17.67 16.30
C MET A 370 29.23 -17.01 17.23
N ILE A 371 29.64 -16.66 18.46
CA ILE A 371 28.80 -15.90 19.40
C ILE A 371 28.54 -14.50 18.89
N TYR A 372 29.56 -13.82 18.35
CA TYR A 372 29.38 -12.51 17.73
C TYR A 372 28.38 -12.58 16.56
N TYR A 373 28.49 -13.62 15.71
CA TYR A 373 27.55 -13.86 14.62
C TYR A 373 26.12 -14.10 15.14
N LYS A 374 25.93 -14.97 16.13
CA LYS A 374 24.63 -15.22 16.77
C LYS A 374 24.05 -13.94 17.38
N ARG A 375 24.86 -13.16 18.10
CA ARG A 375 24.46 -11.87 18.67
C ARG A 375 24.02 -10.88 17.60
N LYS A 376 24.73 -10.81 16.48
CA LYS A 376 24.37 -9.96 15.33
C LYS A 376 23.04 -10.40 14.71
N LEU A 377 22.82 -11.71 14.57
CA LEU A 377 21.59 -12.27 14.03
C LEU A 377 20.40 -11.97 14.94
N GLN A 378 20.51 -12.22 16.24
CA GLN A 378 19.44 -11.94 17.20
C GLN A 378 19.10 -10.45 17.28
N LYS A 379 20.10 -9.55 17.25
CA LYS A 379 19.84 -8.10 17.18
C LYS A 379 19.06 -7.71 15.92
N LYS A 380 19.37 -8.36 14.80
CA LYS A 380 18.66 -8.13 13.54
C LYS A 380 17.21 -8.60 13.67
N GLU A 381 16.98 -9.80 14.20
CA GLU A 381 15.63 -10.35 14.43
C GLU A 381 14.81 -9.48 15.39
N GLN A 382 15.40 -9.02 16.50
CA GLN A 382 14.74 -8.10 17.43
C GLN A 382 14.33 -6.77 16.78
N ALA A 383 15.15 -6.22 15.87
CA ALA A 383 14.83 -4.99 15.15
C ALA A 383 13.73 -5.19 14.09
N GLU A 384 13.75 -6.34 13.38
CA GLU A 384 12.69 -6.74 12.46
C GLU A 384 11.37 -6.93 13.22
N GLU A 385 11.39 -7.61 14.37
CA GLU A 385 10.23 -7.83 15.22
C GLU A 385 9.67 -6.54 15.80
N TYR A 386 10.51 -5.62 16.28
CA TYR A 386 10.06 -4.30 16.74
C TYR A 386 9.30 -3.54 15.65
N SER A 387 9.82 -3.59 14.41
CA SER A 387 9.18 -2.93 13.28
C SER A 387 7.79 -3.50 13.01
N LEU A 388 7.64 -4.83 13.08
CA LEU A 388 6.35 -5.50 12.96
C LEU A 388 5.43 -5.19 14.14
N TRP A 389 5.97 -5.16 15.37
CA TRP A 389 5.23 -4.83 16.59
C TRP A 389 4.62 -3.43 16.53
N VAL A 390 5.39 -2.42 16.12
CA VAL A 390 4.89 -1.04 15.98
C VAL A 390 3.84 -0.93 14.86
N ASP A 391 4.04 -1.61 13.73
CA ASP A 391 3.03 -1.66 12.66
C ASP A 391 1.71 -2.29 13.15
N CYS A 392 1.79 -3.40 13.87
CA CYS A 392 0.63 -4.06 14.47
C CYS A 392 -0.03 -3.18 15.56
N LEU A 393 0.76 -2.54 16.42
CA LEU A 393 0.28 -1.60 17.44
C LEU A 393 -0.53 -0.47 16.78
N TYR A 394 -0.05 0.12 15.69
CA TYR A 394 -0.76 1.19 14.98
C TYR A 394 -2.07 0.67 14.38
N LYS A 395 -2.06 -0.48 13.71
CA LYS A 395 -3.28 -1.10 13.15
C LYS A 395 -4.34 -1.36 14.22
N LEU A 396 -3.94 -2.01 15.32
CA LEU A 396 -4.85 -2.36 16.41
C LEU A 396 -5.36 -1.12 17.13
N SER A 397 -4.51 -0.11 17.35
CA SER A 397 -4.90 1.15 18.00
C SER A 397 -5.86 1.95 17.13
N ILE A 398 -5.57 2.09 15.83
CA ILE A 398 -6.48 2.76 14.87
C ILE A 398 -7.82 2.02 14.84
N GLY A 399 -7.80 0.68 14.69
CA GLY A 399 -9.00 -0.14 14.73
C GLY A 399 -9.80 0.04 16.03
N ASN A 400 -9.12 0.07 17.18
CA ASN A 400 -9.74 0.29 18.49
C ASN A 400 -10.41 1.67 18.60
N SER A 401 -9.80 2.72 18.05
CA SER A 401 -10.37 4.07 18.05
C SER A 401 -11.61 4.22 17.14
N LEU A 402 -11.77 3.31 16.17
CA LEU A 402 -12.85 3.29 15.19
C LEU A 402 -14.02 2.37 15.57
N ARG A 403 -13.99 1.73 16.76
CA ARG A 403 -15.11 0.94 17.28
C ARG A 403 -16.41 1.72 17.30
N GLY A 404 -17.52 1.06 16.97
CA GLY A 404 -18.85 1.67 16.88
C GLY A 404 -19.01 2.80 15.85
N LYS A 405 -18.00 3.09 15.01
CA LYS A 405 -18.04 4.18 14.02
C LYS A 405 -18.09 3.64 12.59
N TYR A 406 -18.74 4.40 11.72
CA TYR A 406 -18.56 4.27 10.28
C TYR A 406 -17.41 5.15 9.81
N PHE A 407 -16.65 4.66 8.84
CA PHE A 407 -15.55 5.41 8.25
C PHE A 407 -15.38 5.06 6.77
N TRP A 408 -14.61 5.87 6.05
CA TRP A 408 -14.38 5.74 4.62
C TRP A 408 -12.90 5.83 4.30
N PHE A 409 -12.50 5.15 3.24
CA PHE A 409 -11.18 5.27 2.67
C PHE A 409 -11.21 6.19 1.45
N PRO A 410 -10.58 7.37 1.50
CA PRO A 410 -10.30 8.12 0.28
C PRO A 410 -9.21 7.37 -0.50
N PHE A 411 -9.32 7.38 -1.83
CA PHE A 411 -8.41 6.67 -2.72
C PHE A 411 -7.64 7.62 -3.63
N ASN A 412 -6.44 7.20 -4.02
CA ASN A 412 -5.66 7.76 -5.10
C ASN A 412 -5.10 6.63 -5.98
N ALA A 413 -4.45 6.98 -7.08
CA ALA A 413 -3.84 6.04 -8.01
C ALA A 413 -2.31 6.15 -8.02
N ASP A 414 -1.59 5.10 -8.39
CA ASP A 414 -0.18 5.22 -8.79
C ASP A 414 -0.06 5.71 -10.24
N PHE A 415 1.18 5.89 -10.72
CA PHE A 415 1.43 6.38 -12.07
C PHE A 415 0.94 5.43 -13.18
N ARG A 416 0.59 4.17 -12.85
CA ARG A 416 0.08 3.13 -13.74
C ARG A 416 -1.43 2.96 -13.61
N SER A 417 -2.09 3.92 -12.95
CA SER A 417 -3.50 3.96 -12.57
C SER A 417 -3.95 2.95 -11.51
N ARG A 418 -3.07 2.16 -10.85
CA ARG A 418 -3.53 1.23 -9.80
C ARG A 418 -4.00 1.99 -8.58
N VAL A 419 -5.12 1.58 -8.01
CA VAL A 419 -5.81 2.29 -6.93
C VAL A 419 -5.33 1.86 -5.55
N TYR A 420 -5.19 2.80 -4.63
CA TYR A 420 -4.76 2.58 -3.25
C TYR A 420 -5.45 3.55 -2.26
N PRO A 421 -5.82 3.11 -1.04
CA PRO A 421 -6.29 3.99 0.03
C PRO A 421 -5.22 5.01 0.45
N ILE A 422 -5.57 6.29 0.57
CA ILE A 422 -4.66 7.33 1.05
C ILE A 422 -4.15 7.01 2.48
N PRO A 423 -5.00 6.59 3.46
CA PRO A 423 -4.55 6.18 4.78
C PRO A 423 -3.67 4.92 4.71
N PRO A 424 -2.36 4.98 5.05
CA PRO A 424 -1.44 3.87 4.78
C PRO A 424 -1.40 2.83 5.90
N ASN A 425 -1.72 3.21 7.14
CA ASN A 425 -1.46 2.39 8.33
C ASN A 425 -2.50 1.28 8.55
N PHE A 426 -3.78 1.58 8.31
CA PHE A 426 -4.88 0.63 8.51
C PHE A 426 -5.88 0.76 7.37
N ASN A 427 -5.96 -0.25 6.51
CA ASN A 427 -6.85 -0.31 5.35
C ASN A 427 -7.00 -1.75 4.84
N HIS A 428 -7.92 -1.98 3.91
CA HIS A 428 -8.24 -3.31 3.37
C HIS A 428 -7.20 -3.87 2.40
N LEU A 429 -6.22 -3.08 1.92
CA LEU A 429 -5.05 -3.58 1.18
C LEU A 429 -3.98 -4.18 2.12
N GLY A 430 -4.16 -4.08 3.44
CA GLY A 430 -3.26 -4.61 4.45
C GLY A 430 -3.16 -6.15 4.47
N ASN A 431 -2.50 -6.66 5.52
CA ASN A 431 -2.35 -8.11 5.76
C ASN A 431 -3.68 -8.75 6.20
N ASP A 432 -3.70 -10.09 6.28
CA ASP A 432 -4.85 -10.91 6.68
C ASP A 432 -5.62 -10.32 7.90
N LEU A 433 -4.89 -9.99 8.97
CA LEU A 433 -5.47 -9.36 10.16
C LEU A 433 -6.18 -8.03 9.85
N SER A 434 -5.57 -7.13 9.07
CA SER A 434 -6.20 -5.86 8.70
C SER A 434 -7.49 -6.06 7.89
N ARG A 435 -7.52 -7.07 7.01
CA ARG A 435 -8.72 -7.40 6.22
C ARG A 435 -9.83 -7.98 7.11
N ALA A 436 -9.48 -8.88 8.01
CA ALA A 436 -10.41 -9.52 8.93
C ALA A 436 -11.10 -8.56 9.92
N ILE A 437 -10.41 -7.47 10.29
CA ILE A 437 -10.96 -6.43 11.17
C ILE A 437 -11.97 -5.53 10.41
N LEU A 438 -11.97 -5.53 9.08
CA LEU A 438 -12.79 -4.62 8.27
C LEU A 438 -14.05 -5.31 7.73
N LEU A 439 -15.21 -4.69 7.98
CA LEU A 439 -16.50 -5.10 7.41
C LEU A 439 -17.12 -3.95 6.64
N PHE A 440 -18.02 -4.24 5.70
CA PHE A 440 -18.81 -3.20 5.05
C PHE A 440 -19.71 -2.51 6.08
N GLY A 441 -19.71 -1.18 6.08
CA GLY A 441 -20.53 -0.38 6.98
C GLY A 441 -22.03 -0.60 6.71
N LYS A 442 -22.41 -0.65 5.43
CA LYS A 442 -23.76 -1.00 5.00
C LYS A 442 -23.86 -2.51 4.82
N GLY A 443 -24.78 -3.16 5.54
CA GLY A 443 -25.08 -4.58 5.36
C GLY A 443 -26.14 -4.82 4.29
N LYS A 444 -26.22 -6.05 3.79
CA LYS A 444 -27.29 -6.53 2.89
C LYS A 444 -27.81 -7.89 3.34
N PRO A 445 -29.12 -8.17 3.18
CA PRO A 445 -29.65 -9.50 3.45
C PRO A 445 -28.98 -10.54 2.55
N LEU A 446 -28.74 -11.75 3.05
CA LEU A 446 -28.06 -12.82 2.30
C LEU A 446 -28.86 -13.25 1.05
N GLY A 447 -30.18 -13.21 1.10
CA GLY A 447 -31.03 -13.71 0.02
C GLY A 447 -30.85 -15.21 -0.18
N GLU A 448 -31.25 -15.72 -1.35
CA GLU A 448 -31.28 -17.16 -1.64
C GLU A 448 -29.89 -17.80 -1.63
N ASN A 449 -28.91 -17.17 -2.30
CA ASN A 449 -27.57 -17.76 -2.51
C ASN A 449 -26.50 -17.23 -1.54
N GLY A 450 -26.78 -16.20 -0.74
CA GLY A 450 -25.73 -15.52 0.05
C GLY A 450 -25.12 -16.41 1.13
N LEU A 451 -25.89 -17.34 1.72
CA LEU A 451 -25.36 -18.29 2.69
C LEU A 451 -24.36 -19.27 2.05
N ASP A 452 -24.64 -19.72 0.83
CA ASP A 452 -23.75 -20.61 0.09
C ASP A 452 -22.46 -19.88 -0.31
N TRP A 453 -22.56 -18.62 -0.75
CA TRP A 453 -21.39 -17.78 -1.02
C TRP A 453 -20.53 -17.55 0.23
N LEU A 454 -21.14 -17.41 1.42
CA LEU A 454 -20.38 -17.35 2.68
C LEU A 454 -19.62 -18.66 2.95
N LYS A 455 -20.26 -19.82 2.76
CA LYS A 455 -19.62 -21.13 2.93
C LYS A 455 -18.47 -21.32 1.95
N ILE A 456 -18.69 -21.03 0.66
CA ILE A 456 -17.67 -21.12 -0.38
C ILE A 456 -16.49 -20.19 -0.05
N HIS A 457 -16.77 -18.96 0.37
CA HIS A 457 -15.76 -18.00 0.76
C HIS A 457 -14.92 -18.50 1.94
N LEU A 458 -15.56 -19.04 2.97
CA LEU A 458 -14.88 -19.64 4.11
C LEU A 458 -13.91 -20.73 3.67
N ILE A 459 -14.34 -21.66 2.82
CA ILE A 459 -13.46 -22.73 2.31
C ILE A 459 -12.33 -22.16 1.45
N ASN A 460 -12.58 -21.15 0.62
CA ASN A 460 -11.54 -20.48 -0.16
C ASN A 460 -10.44 -19.91 0.75
N LEU A 461 -10.81 -19.28 1.87
CA LEU A 461 -9.88 -18.69 2.84
C LEU A 461 -9.02 -19.74 3.58
N THR A 462 -9.56 -20.95 3.80
CA THR A 462 -8.78 -22.04 4.40
C THR A 462 -7.60 -22.48 3.52
N GLY A 463 -7.71 -22.25 2.21
CA GLY A 463 -6.78 -22.75 1.21
C GLY A 463 -6.92 -24.25 0.92
N LEU A 464 -7.86 -24.94 1.57
CA LEU A 464 -8.27 -26.30 1.27
C LEU A 464 -9.12 -26.33 -0.01
N LYS A 465 -9.25 -27.51 -0.63
CA LYS A 465 -10.16 -27.73 -1.79
C LYS A 465 -9.94 -26.76 -2.98
N LYS A 466 -8.74 -26.19 -3.15
CA LYS A 466 -8.37 -25.29 -4.27
C LYS A 466 -8.61 -25.89 -5.66
N LYS A 467 -8.49 -27.21 -5.79
CA LYS A 467 -8.69 -27.96 -7.04
C LYS A 467 -10.13 -28.47 -7.22
N SER A 468 -10.98 -28.28 -6.21
CA SER A 468 -12.34 -28.77 -6.20
C SER A 468 -13.30 -27.77 -6.85
N SER A 469 -14.43 -28.30 -7.30
CA SER A 469 -15.52 -27.50 -7.85
C SER A 469 -16.22 -26.66 -6.78
N ILE A 470 -17.02 -25.67 -7.19
CA ILE A 470 -17.81 -24.85 -6.25
C ILE A 470 -18.74 -25.72 -5.39
N GLN A 471 -19.40 -26.72 -6.00
CA GLN A 471 -20.30 -27.64 -5.30
C GLN A 471 -19.57 -28.51 -4.27
N GLU A 472 -18.38 -28.99 -4.62
CA GLU A 472 -17.54 -29.77 -3.69
C GLU A 472 -17.06 -28.92 -2.51
N ARG A 473 -16.74 -27.63 -2.73
CA ARG A 473 -16.39 -26.70 -1.65
C ARG A 473 -17.59 -26.46 -0.73
N LEU A 474 -18.77 -26.24 -1.29
CA LEU A 474 -20.00 -26.05 -0.53
C LEU A 474 -20.31 -27.27 0.35
N LYS A 475 -20.29 -28.47 -0.24
CA LYS A 475 -20.50 -29.72 0.49
C LYS A 475 -19.49 -29.91 1.63
N TYR A 476 -18.22 -29.60 1.37
CA TYR A 476 -17.18 -29.71 2.40
C TYR A 476 -17.41 -28.72 3.55
N ALA A 477 -17.95 -27.51 3.28
CA ALA A 477 -18.31 -26.57 4.32
C ALA A 477 -19.41 -27.12 5.24
N ASP A 478 -20.41 -27.81 4.67
CA ASP A 478 -21.47 -28.46 5.45
C ASP A 478 -20.94 -29.63 6.30
N GLU A 479 -19.95 -30.38 5.80
CA GLU A 479 -19.30 -31.48 6.54
C GLU A 479 -18.54 -31.01 7.80
N ILE A 480 -18.03 -29.77 7.81
CA ILE A 480 -17.19 -29.23 8.89
C ILE A 480 -17.91 -28.16 9.73
N ILE A 481 -19.24 -28.07 9.64
CA ILE A 481 -20.01 -26.99 10.25
C ILE A 481 -19.78 -26.87 11.77
N ASP A 482 -19.58 -27.99 12.45
CA ASP A 482 -19.29 -28.02 13.89
C ASP A 482 -17.95 -27.36 14.24
N LEU A 483 -16.93 -27.53 13.39
CA LEU A 483 -15.61 -26.89 13.57
C LEU A 483 -15.69 -25.38 13.32
N ILE A 484 -16.54 -24.95 12.40
CA ILE A 484 -16.81 -23.54 12.11
C ILE A 484 -17.48 -22.88 13.32
N ILE A 485 -18.52 -23.51 13.86
CA ILE A 485 -19.25 -23.01 15.03
C ILE A 485 -18.33 -22.98 16.27
N ASP A 486 -17.54 -24.04 16.51
CA ASP A 486 -16.59 -24.07 17.61
C ASP A 486 -15.52 -22.97 17.49
N SER A 487 -15.02 -22.72 16.28
CA SER A 487 -14.06 -21.62 16.02
C SER A 487 -14.66 -20.25 16.30
N ALA A 488 -15.96 -20.06 16.06
CA ALA A 488 -16.67 -18.83 16.37
C ALA A 488 -17.01 -18.68 17.86
N ASP A 489 -17.39 -19.76 18.55
CA ASP A 489 -17.78 -19.68 19.96
C ASP A 489 -16.58 -19.63 20.91
N ARG A 490 -15.52 -20.38 20.60
CA ARG A 490 -14.33 -20.55 21.45
C ARG A 490 -13.05 -20.40 20.62
N PRO A 491 -12.76 -19.20 20.08
CA PRO A 491 -11.65 -18.99 19.14
C PRO A 491 -10.28 -19.34 19.73
N LEU A 492 -10.07 -19.14 21.03
CA LEU A 492 -8.79 -19.36 21.72
C LEU A 492 -8.75 -20.60 22.63
N ASP A 493 -9.91 -21.19 22.94
CA ASP A 493 -10.03 -22.29 23.92
C ASP A 493 -10.65 -23.56 23.34
N GLY A 494 -11.22 -23.50 22.14
CA GLY A 494 -11.81 -24.64 21.44
C GLY A 494 -10.78 -25.48 20.68
N GLN A 495 -11.23 -26.08 19.58
CA GLN A 495 -10.41 -26.92 18.68
C GLN A 495 -9.45 -26.09 17.81
N LYS A 496 -9.62 -24.76 17.75
CA LYS A 496 -8.71 -23.82 17.06
C LYS A 496 -8.52 -24.13 15.58
N TRP A 497 -9.54 -24.72 14.95
CA TRP A 497 -9.46 -25.16 13.55
C TRP A 497 -9.05 -24.02 12.61
N TRP A 498 -9.60 -22.82 12.81
CA TRP A 498 -9.29 -21.62 12.01
C TRP A 498 -7.80 -21.26 11.96
N MET A 499 -7.02 -21.58 13.00
CA MET A 499 -5.57 -21.25 13.08
C MET A 499 -4.73 -22.02 12.07
N SER A 500 -5.25 -23.12 11.53
CA SER A 500 -4.57 -23.95 10.52
C SER A 500 -4.75 -23.47 9.07
N SER A 501 -5.57 -22.45 8.87
CA SER A 501 -5.92 -21.91 7.54
C SER A 501 -4.81 -21.09 6.91
N ASP A 502 -4.83 -20.97 5.57
CA ASP A 502 -3.94 -20.06 4.84
C ASP A 502 -4.18 -18.59 5.26
N GLU A 503 -5.45 -18.14 5.25
CA GLU A 503 -5.89 -16.81 5.69
C GLU A 503 -6.64 -16.92 7.03
N LYS A 504 -5.89 -17.02 8.13
CA LYS A 504 -6.39 -17.39 9.47
C LYS A 504 -7.45 -16.43 9.98
N TRP A 505 -7.14 -15.13 10.01
CA TRP A 505 -8.00 -14.12 10.61
C TRP A 505 -9.26 -13.89 9.78
N GLN A 506 -9.16 -13.86 8.45
CA GLN A 506 -10.32 -13.80 7.58
C GLN A 506 -11.20 -15.04 7.74
N THR A 507 -10.61 -16.23 7.93
CA THR A 507 -11.37 -17.46 8.21
C THR A 507 -12.14 -17.34 9.52
N LEU A 508 -11.51 -16.84 10.59
CA LEU A 508 -12.19 -16.58 11.86
C LEU A 508 -13.32 -15.56 11.73
N ALA A 509 -13.10 -14.46 11.00
CA ALA A 509 -14.12 -13.47 10.70
C ALA A 509 -15.33 -14.09 9.99
N CYS A 510 -15.07 -14.96 9.01
CA CYS A 510 -16.11 -15.67 8.28
C CYS A 510 -16.83 -16.71 9.15
N CYS A 511 -16.12 -17.39 10.06
CA CYS A 511 -16.73 -18.31 11.03
C CYS A 511 -17.74 -17.57 11.93
N PHE A 512 -17.39 -16.38 12.43
CA PHE A 512 -18.32 -15.55 13.19
C PHE A 512 -19.56 -15.20 12.37
N GLU A 513 -19.38 -14.73 11.13
CA GLU A 513 -20.50 -14.30 10.28
C GLU A 513 -21.43 -15.47 9.93
N LEU A 514 -20.87 -16.61 9.51
CA LEU A 514 -21.62 -17.80 9.15
C LEU A 514 -22.37 -18.37 10.36
N THR A 515 -21.75 -18.42 11.53
CA THR A 515 -22.40 -18.87 12.77
C THR A 515 -23.56 -17.96 13.17
N ASN A 516 -23.41 -16.63 13.04
CA ASN A 516 -24.51 -15.70 13.30
C ASN A 516 -25.66 -15.89 12.30
N ALA A 517 -25.36 -16.11 11.02
CA ALA A 517 -26.35 -16.34 9.98
C ALA A 517 -27.14 -17.64 10.22
N LEU A 518 -26.45 -18.74 10.55
CA LEU A 518 -27.07 -20.05 10.83
C LEU A 518 -27.93 -20.04 12.10
N ARG A 519 -27.58 -19.22 13.09
CA ARG A 519 -28.35 -19.05 14.33
C ARG A 519 -29.49 -18.04 14.22
N SER A 520 -29.57 -17.31 13.11
CA SER A 520 -30.66 -16.36 12.88
C SER A 520 -31.99 -17.11 12.62
N PRO A 521 -33.15 -16.51 12.90
CA PRO A 521 -34.45 -17.16 12.67
C PRO A 521 -34.66 -17.57 11.20
N ASP A 522 -34.14 -16.78 10.28
CA ASP A 522 -34.13 -17.05 8.84
C ASP A 522 -32.80 -16.57 8.23
N PRO A 523 -31.90 -17.49 7.85
CA PRO A 523 -30.62 -17.16 7.23
C PRO A 523 -30.73 -16.28 5.98
N HIS A 524 -31.81 -16.37 5.20
CA HIS A 524 -31.96 -15.56 3.98
C HIS A 524 -32.17 -14.07 4.29
N SER A 525 -32.85 -13.76 5.38
CA SER A 525 -33.08 -12.39 5.86
C SER A 525 -31.91 -11.82 6.68
N TYR A 526 -30.93 -12.64 7.09
CA TYR A 526 -29.77 -12.20 7.86
C TYR A 526 -29.00 -11.11 7.12
N VAL A 527 -28.84 -9.95 7.77
CA VAL A 527 -28.11 -8.81 7.21
C VAL A 527 -26.61 -9.01 7.41
N SER A 528 -25.93 -9.45 6.36
CA SER A 528 -24.48 -9.67 6.37
C SER A 528 -23.71 -8.40 6.02
N HIS A 529 -22.58 -8.23 6.68
CA HIS A 529 -21.62 -7.14 6.47
C HIS A 529 -20.28 -7.65 5.93
N MET A 530 -20.09 -8.97 5.86
CA MET A 530 -18.85 -9.62 5.44
C MET A 530 -18.58 -9.37 3.94
N PRO A 531 -17.41 -8.82 3.58
CA PRO A 531 -16.96 -8.79 2.20
C PRO A 531 -16.67 -10.21 1.72
N ILE A 532 -17.18 -10.58 0.55
CA ILE A 532 -16.89 -11.85 -0.13
C ILE A 532 -15.96 -11.58 -1.31
N HIS A 533 -14.88 -12.36 -1.39
CA HIS A 533 -13.78 -12.13 -2.33
C HIS A 533 -13.89 -13.03 -3.55
N GLN A 534 -13.66 -12.48 -4.74
CA GLN A 534 -13.45 -13.23 -5.98
C GLN A 534 -12.12 -12.77 -6.60
N ASP A 535 -11.18 -13.70 -6.81
CA ASP A 535 -9.81 -13.39 -7.21
C ASP A 535 -9.46 -14.00 -8.58
N GLY A 536 -8.64 -13.29 -9.35
CA GLY A 536 -8.15 -13.76 -10.66
C GLY A 536 -7.08 -14.84 -10.52
N SER A 537 -7.23 -15.97 -11.24
CA SER A 537 -6.34 -17.15 -11.11
C SER A 537 -4.87 -16.91 -11.49
N CYS A 538 -4.57 -15.79 -12.15
CA CYS A 538 -3.28 -15.09 -12.23
C CYS A 538 -3.51 -13.90 -13.18
N ASN A 539 -3.99 -12.77 -12.65
CA ASN A 539 -4.62 -11.76 -13.51
C ASN A 539 -3.69 -11.23 -14.63
N GLY A 540 -2.40 -11.05 -14.34
CA GLY A 540 -1.44 -10.64 -15.38
C GLY A 540 -1.35 -11.61 -16.57
N LEU A 541 -1.40 -12.93 -16.33
CA LEU A 541 -1.44 -13.92 -17.42
C LEU A 541 -2.82 -13.98 -18.09
N GLN A 542 -3.91 -13.71 -17.37
CA GLN A 542 -5.25 -13.57 -17.97
C GLN A 542 -5.26 -12.44 -19.00
N HIS A 543 -4.71 -11.27 -18.66
CA HIS A 543 -4.60 -10.16 -19.61
C HIS A 543 -3.71 -10.52 -20.81
N TYR A 544 -2.56 -11.18 -20.62
CA TYR A 544 -1.72 -11.59 -21.74
C TYR A 544 -2.39 -12.62 -22.65
N ALA A 545 -3.05 -13.64 -22.09
CA ALA A 545 -3.77 -14.65 -22.85
C ALA A 545 -4.92 -14.02 -23.67
N ALA A 546 -5.60 -13.01 -23.10
CA ALA A 546 -6.64 -12.28 -23.80
C ALA A 546 -6.09 -11.38 -24.93
N LEU A 547 -4.99 -10.65 -24.70
CA LEU A 547 -4.31 -9.84 -25.71
C LEU A 547 -3.77 -10.68 -26.87
N GLY A 548 -3.16 -11.82 -26.55
CA GLY A 548 -2.53 -12.71 -27.53
C GLY A 548 -3.48 -13.73 -28.15
N ARG A 549 -4.74 -13.81 -27.69
CA ARG A 549 -5.73 -14.84 -28.05
C ARG A 549 -5.17 -16.26 -27.93
N ASP A 550 -4.41 -16.53 -26.87
CA ASP A 550 -3.69 -17.80 -26.65
C ASP A 550 -4.62 -18.86 -26.04
N ILE A 551 -4.89 -19.95 -26.77
CA ILE A 551 -5.80 -21.02 -26.31
C ILE A 551 -5.25 -21.76 -25.10
N LEU A 552 -3.97 -22.15 -25.13
CA LEU A 552 -3.35 -22.92 -24.04
C LEU A 552 -3.21 -22.05 -22.80
N GLY A 553 -2.77 -20.80 -23.01
CA GLY A 553 -2.73 -19.81 -21.95
C GLY A 553 -4.10 -19.60 -21.32
N ALA A 554 -5.13 -19.35 -22.14
CA ALA A 554 -6.50 -19.10 -21.70
C ALA A 554 -7.10 -20.25 -20.89
N LYS A 555 -6.85 -21.50 -21.29
CA LYS A 555 -7.27 -22.67 -20.49
C LYS A 555 -6.62 -22.68 -19.12
N SER A 556 -5.32 -22.47 -19.06
CA SER A 556 -4.52 -22.62 -17.83
C SER A 556 -4.80 -21.55 -16.77
N VAL A 557 -5.35 -20.40 -17.20
CA VAL A 557 -5.71 -19.27 -16.33
C VAL A 557 -7.21 -19.04 -16.22
N ASN A 558 -8.01 -20.06 -16.52
CA ASN A 558 -9.47 -20.07 -16.37
C ASN A 558 -10.21 -19.01 -17.19
N LEU A 559 -9.68 -18.57 -18.33
CA LEU A 559 -10.46 -17.81 -19.31
C LEU A 559 -11.42 -18.73 -20.08
N SER A 560 -10.99 -19.95 -20.38
CA SER A 560 -11.85 -20.97 -20.98
C SER A 560 -12.73 -21.62 -19.90
N PRO A 561 -14.03 -21.81 -20.14
CA PRO A 561 -14.91 -22.53 -19.23
C PRO A 561 -14.41 -23.94 -18.93
N SER A 562 -14.53 -24.35 -17.67
CA SER A 562 -14.18 -25.69 -17.20
C SER A 562 -15.05 -26.05 -15.99
N GLU A 563 -15.26 -27.35 -15.78
CA GLU A 563 -15.96 -27.89 -14.62
C GLU A 563 -15.11 -27.76 -13.33
N TYR A 564 -13.79 -27.83 -13.47
CA TYR A 564 -12.83 -27.74 -12.37
C TYR A 564 -11.85 -26.57 -12.59
N PRO A 565 -11.40 -25.90 -11.51
CA PRO A 565 -10.44 -24.82 -11.60
C PRO A 565 -9.09 -25.34 -12.13
N GLN A 566 -8.56 -24.69 -13.16
CA GLN A 566 -7.22 -24.94 -13.68
C GLN A 566 -6.19 -24.19 -12.82
N ASP A 567 -4.99 -24.76 -12.69
CA ASP A 567 -3.94 -24.25 -11.81
C ASP A 567 -2.62 -24.14 -12.57
N VAL A 568 -2.41 -22.99 -13.22
CA VAL A 568 -1.18 -22.68 -13.98
C VAL A 568 0.11 -23.01 -13.22
N TYR A 569 0.11 -22.89 -11.90
CA TYR A 569 1.29 -23.21 -11.08
C TYR A 569 1.57 -24.72 -11.04
N SER A 570 0.53 -25.56 -10.98
CA SER A 570 0.69 -27.02 -11.07
C SER A 570 1.14 -27.42 -12.47
N ASP A 571 0.60 -26.79 -13.52
CA ASP A 571 0.99 -27.07 -14.91
C ASP A 571 2.47 -26.73 -15.16
N VAL A 572 2.91 -25.55 -14.72
CA VAL A 572 4.33 -25.15 -14.81
C VAL A 572 5.22 -26.06 -13.96
N ALA A 573 4.80 -26.46 -12.76
CA ALA A 573 5.58 -27.40 -11.95
C ALA A 573 5.79 -28.73 -12.68
N ALA A 574 4.75 -29.28 -13.31
CA ALA A 574 4.84 -30.51 -14.08
C ALA A 574 5.74 -30.37 -15.32
N LEU A 575 5.73 -29.21 -16.00
CA LEU A 575 6.65 -28.92 -17.10
C LEU A 575 8.11 -28.83 -16.61
N VAL A 576 8.34 -28.18 -15.47
CA VAL A 576 9.67 -28.09 -14.85
C VAL A 576 10.20 -29.47 -14.49
N GLU A 577 9.37 -30.34 -13.91
CA GLU A 577 9.76 -31.73 -13.60
C GLU A 577 10.15 -32.51 -14.86
N LYS A 578 9.38 -32.40 -15.95
CA LYS A 578 9.73 -33.03 -17.24
C LYS A 578 11.07 -32.53 -17.78
N GLU A 579 11.36 -31.24 -17.65
CA GLU A 579 12.65 -30.69 -18.07
C GLU A 579 13.82 -31.16 -17.19
N ILE A 580 13.57 -31.38 -15.90
CA ILE A 580 14.54 -31.96 -14.97
C ILE A 580 14.81 -33.42 -15.33
N GLU A 581 13.78 -34.20 -15.65
CA GLU A 581 13.93 -35.60 -16.08
C GLU A 581 14.78 -35.73 -17.35
N LYS A 582 14.61 -34.83 -18.32
CA LYS A 582 15.46 -34.76 -19.51
C LYS A 582 16.93 -34.51 -19.16
N ASP A 583 17.20 -33.64 -18.19
CA ASP A 583 18.57 -33.34 -17.76
C ASP A 583 19.18 -34.47 -16.91
N ILE A 584 18.36 -35.21 -16.15
CA ILE A 584 18.79 -36.43 -15.47
C ILE A 584 19.23 -37.48 -16.50
N ALA A 585 18.46 -37.65 -17.58
CA ALA A 585 18.82 -38.56 -18.68
C ALA A 585 20.12 -38.14 -19.38
N LYS A 586 20.45 -36.85 -19.40
CA LYS A 586 21.73 -36.30 -19.89
C LYS A 586 22.88 -36.37 -18.89
N GLY A 587 22.65 -36.91 -17.69
CA GLY A 587 23.67 -37.09 -16.67
C GLY A 587 23.95 -35.88 -15.77
N VAL A 588 23.06 -34.88 -15.71
CA VAL A 588 23.23 -33.71 -14.83
C VAL A 588 23.00 -34.11 -13.37
N GLU A 589 24.06 -34.10 -12.55
CA GLU A 589 23.99 -34.52 -11.13
C GLU A 589 23.06 -33.64 -10.29
N LEU A 590 23.11 -32.31 -10.50
CA LEU A 590 22.26 -31.37 -9.75
C LEU A 590 20.77 -31.64 -9.98
N ALA A 591 20.38 -32.08 -11.18
CA ALA A 591 19.01 -32.43 -11.52
C ALA A 591 18.52 -33.65 -10.73
N LYS A 592 19.39 -34.64 -10.46
CA LYS A 592 19.07 -35.80 -9.62
C LYS A 592 18.78 -35.40 -8.17
N ILE A 593 19.54 -34.45 -7.63
CA ILE A 593 19.34 -33.94 -6.26
C ILE A 593 18.01 -33.19 -6.13
N ILE A 594 17.61 -32.47 -7.18
CA ILE A 594 16.40 -31.64 -7.18
C ILE A 594 15.13 -32.46 -7.41
N LYS A 595 15.24 -33.64 -8.03
CA LYS A 595 14.08 -34.49 -8.35
C LYS A 595 13.21 -34.73 -7.09
N GLY A 596 11.91 -34.52 -7.23
CA GLY A 596 10.93 -34.72 -6.15
C GLY A 596 10.75 -33.54 -5.19
N PHE A 597 11.57 -32.49 -5.29
CA PHE A 597 11.40 -31.28 -4.49
C PHE A 597 10.56 -30.20 -5.18
N ILE A 598 10.30 -30.32 -6.48
CA ILE A 598 9.51 -29.33 -7.23
C ILE A 598 8.05 -29.46 -6.86
N ASN A 599 7.47 -28.37 -6.37
CA ASN A 599 6.06 -28.31 -6.04
C ASN A 599 5.48 -26.93 -6.34
N ARG A 600 4.15 -26.82 -6.23
CA ARG A 600 3.41 -25.57 -6.45
C ARG A 600 3.99 -24.40 -5.63
N LYS A 601 4.38 -24.62 -4.37
CA LYS A 601 4.89 -23.58 -3.47
C LYS A 601 6.21 -22.97 -3.96
N ILE A 602 7.10 -23.78 -4.54
CA ILE A 602 8.37 -23.32 -5.11
C ILE A 602 8.16 -22.45 -6.35
N VAL A 603 7.28 -22.89 -7.28
CA VAL A 603 7.11 -22.21 -8.57
C VAL A 603 6.17 -21.00 -8.49
N LYS A 604 5.19 -21.00 -7.58
CA LYS A 604 4.10 -20.00 -7.52
C LYS A 604 4.59 -18.56 -7.60
N GLN A 605 5.55 -18.17 -6.76
CA GLN A 605 5.99 -16.78 -6.68
C GLN A 605 6.70 -16.33 -7.96
N THR A 606 7.50 -17.19 -8.58
CA THR A 606 8.22 -16.87 -9.81
C THR A 606 7.29 -16.80 -11.01
N VAL A 607 6.31 -17.70 -11.11
CA VAL A 607 5.26 -17.64 -12.15
C VAL A 607 4.43 -16.37 -12.00
N MET A 608 3.97 -16.06 -10.77
CA MET A 608 3.16 -14.88 -10.49
C MET A 608 3.91 -13.57 -10.80
N THR A 609 5.22 -13.51 -10.54
CA THR A 609 6.02 -12.30 -10.77
C THR A 609 6.63 -12.21 -12.17
N TYR A 610 6.56 -13.29 -12.97
CA TYR A 610 7.06 -13.31 -14.36
C TYR A 610 6.41 -12.22 -15.21
N VAL A 611 5.08 -12.15 -15.19
CA VAL A 611 4.30 -11.14 -15.93
C VAL A 611 4.53 -9.71 -15.44
N TYR A 612 5.08 -9.56 -14.24
CA TYR A 612 5.43 -8.27 -13.63
C TYR A 612 6.92 -7.96 -13.70
N GLY A 613 7.66 -8.62 -14.60
CA GLY A 613 9.04 -8.25 -14.95
C GLY A 613 10.10 -8.79 -13.99
N VAL A 614 9.88 -9.94 -13.34
CA VAL A 614 10.91 -10.58 -12.52
C VAL A 614 12.18 -10.87 -13.37
N THR A 615 13.33 -10.46 -12.86
CA THR A 615 14.62 -10.78 -13.49
C THR A 615 15.09 -12.18 -13.10
N ARG A 616 16.04 -12.78 -13.83
CA ARG A 616 16.66 -14.06 -13.43
C ARG A 616 17.21 -14.03 -11.99
N TYR A 617 17.80 -12.91 -11.59
CA TYR A 617 18.27 -12.71 -10.22
C TYR A 617 17.12 -12.68 -9.21
N GLY A 618 16.03 -11.97 -9.53
CA GLY A 618 14.83 -11.95 -8.69
C GLY A 618 14.20 -13.33 -8.54
N ALA A 619 14.06 -14.07 -9.65
CA ALA A 619 13.53 -15.43 -9.66
C ALA A 619 14.39 -16.38 -8.81
N LYS A 620 15.72 -16.33 -8.95
CA LYS A 620 16.65 -17.06 -8.10
C LYS A 620 16.40 -16.79 -6.61
N LEU A 621 16.27 -15.51 -6.20
CA LEU A 621 16.07 -15.17 -4.80
C LEU A 621 14.74 -15.68 -4.24
N GLN A 622 13.68 -15.66 -5.05
CA GLN A 622 12.37 -16.20 -4.66
C GLN A 622 12.43 -17.71 -4.45
N VAL A 623 13.03 -18.45 -5.40
CA VAL A 623 13.22 -19.90 -5.27
C VAL A 623 14.11 -20.23 -4.08
N LEU A 624 15.22 -19.50 -3.91
CA LEU A 624 16.13 -19.69 -2.78
C LEU A 624 15.44 -19.48 -1.43
N LYS A 625 14.53 -18.50 -1.33
CA LYS A 625 13.72 -18.28 -0.13
C LYS A 625 12.88 -19.52 0.20
N ARG A 626 12.22 -20.09 -0.80
CA ARG A 626 11.38 -21.31 -0.64
C ARG A 626 12.22 -22.54 -0.29
N LEU A 627 13.39 -22.73 -0.92
CA LEU A 627 14.31 -23.83 -0.60
C LEU A 627 14.89 -23.73 0.82
N LYS A 628 15.05 -22.51 1.36
CA LYS A 628 15.49 -22.31 2.75
C LYS A 628 14.45 -22.69 3.79
N GLU A 629 13.17 -22.66 3.43
CA GLU A 629 12.06 -23.09 4.29
C GLU A 629 11.94 -24.62 4.36
N ASP A 630 12.54 -25.36 3.41
CA ASP A 630 12.51 -26.81 3.39
C ASP A 630 13.73 -27.40 4.14
N PRO A 631 13.52 -28.07 5.29
CA PRO A 631 14.60 -28.69 6.06
C PRO A 631 15.17 -29.94 5.38
N ASN A 632 14.43 -30.58 4.46
CA ASN A 632 14.85 -31.81 3.79
C ASN A 632 15.78 -31.54 2.60
N PHE A 633 15.85 -30.29 2.12
CA PHE A 633 16.70 -29.94 0.99
C PHE A 633 18.16 -29.72 1.42
N PRO A 634 19.18 -30.33 0.76
CA PRO A 634 20.58 -30.20 1.13
C PRO A 634 21.11 -28.75 1.11
N ASP A 635 21.58 -28.25 2.26
CA ASP A 635 22.02 -26.85 2.43
C ASP A 635 23.12 -26.42 1.46
N CYS A 636 24.11 -27.28 1.21
CA CYS A 636 25.23 -27.00 0.31
C CYS A 636 24.80 -26.75 -1.15
N HIS A 637 23.63 -27.25 -1.56
CA HIS A 637 23.14 -27.13 -2.93
C HIS A 637 22.09 -26.04 -3.13
N LYS A 638 21.55 -25.43 -2.06
CA LYS A 638 20.41 -24.49 -2.13
C LYS A 638 20.61 -23.34 -3.14
N VAL A 639 21.81 -22.74 -3.18
CA VAL A 639 22.09 -21.60 -4.07
C VAL A 639 22.15 -22.04 -5.54
N ASN A 640 22.85 -23.13 -5.84
CA ASN A 640 23.01 -23.63 -7.20
C ASN A 640 21.69 -24.21 -7.72
N ALA A 641 20.95 -24.93 -6.86
CA ALA A 641 19.61 -25.42 -7.16
C ALA A 641 18.64 -24.27 -7.44
N ALA A 642 18.69 -23.18 -6.66
CA ALA A 642 17.83 -22.02 -6.91
C ALA A 642 18.08 -21.38 -8.28
N VAL A 643 19.34 -21.30 -8.72
CA VAL A 643 19.66 -20.81 -10.08
C VAL A 643 19.06 -21.74 -11.12
N TYR A 644 19.39 -23.04 -11.05
CA TYR A 644 18.94 -24.04 -12.01
C TYR A 644 17.41 -24.13 -12.10
N ILE A 645 16.71 -24.24 -10.96
CA ILE A 645 15.24 -24.30 -10.90
C ILE A 645 14.64 -23.01 -11.48
N SER A 646 15.19 -21.84 -11.15
CA SER A 646 14.67 -20.58 -11.70
C SER A 646 14.79 -20.51 -13.23
N GLU A 647 15.87 -21.03 -13.81
CA GLU A 647 16.04 -21.11 -15.27
C GLU A 647 15.02 -22.06 -15.90
N LYS A 648 14.79 -23.24 -15.29
CA LYS A 648 13.79 -24.20 -15.76
C LYS A 648 12.36 -23.67 -15.67
N ILE A 649 12.02 -22.93 -14.60
CA ILE A 649 10.71 -22.27 -14.47
C ILE A 649 10.53 -21.26 -15.61
N LEU A 650 11.48 -20.35 -15.81
CA LEU A 650 11.39 -19.32 -16.86
C LEU A 650 11.28 -19.94 -18.26
N PHE A 651 12.06 -20.99 -18.54
CA PHE A 651 11.98 -21.72 -19.79
C PHE A 651 10.59 -22.37 -19.98
N SER A 652 10.05 -23.02 -18.96
CA SER A 652 8.74 -23.69 -19.02
C SER A 652 7.59 -22.70 -19.27
N ILE A 653 7.63 -21.54 -18.62
CA ILE A 653 6.64 -20.46 -18.85
C ILE A 653 6.71 -19.98 -20.31
N GLN A 654 7.91 -19.77 -20.84
CA GLN A 654 8.09 -19.31 -22.23
C GLN A 654 7.59 -20.32 -23.27
N GLN A 655 7.69 -21.62 -22.99
CA GLN A 655 7.15 -22.68 -23.84
C GLN A 655 5.62 -22.73 -23.80
N MET A 656 5.03 -22.50 -22.61
CA MET A 656 3.60 -22.58 -22.39
C MET A 656 2.84 -21.35 -22.92
N PHE A 657 3.47 -20.17 -22.90
CA PHE A 657 2.83 -18.89 -23.22
C PHE A 657 3.54 -18.16 -24.38
N THR A 658 3.59 -18.79 -25.55
CA THR A 658 4.30 -18.28 -26.73
C THR A 658 3.83 -16.88 -27.15
N GLN A 659 2.52 -16.65 -27.18
CA GLN A 659 1.94 -15.36 -27.56
C GLN A 659 2.27 -14.26 -26.54
N THR A 660 2.23 -14.62 -25.26
CA THR A 660 2.65 -13.72 -24.16
C THR A 660 4.10 -13.27 -24.35
N ARG A 661 5.00 -14.21 -24.68
CA ARG A 661 6.41 -13.90 -24.94
C ARG A 661 6.58 -12.92 -26.09
N ILE A 662 5.87 -13.13 -27.21
CA ILE A 662 5.94 -12.23 -28.39
C ILE A 662 5.52 -10.80 -28.01
N ILE A 663 4.43 -10.66 -27.25
CA ILE A 663 3.96 -9.34 -26.79
C ILE A 663 4.98 -8.70 -25.84
N GLN A 664 5.52 -9.46 -24.89
CA GLN A 664 6.55 -8.96 -23.96
C GLN A 664 7.81 -8.48 -24.67
N GLU A 665 8.28 -9.24 -25.65
CA GLU A 665 9.44 -8.89 -26.49
C GLU A 665 9.16 -7.61 -27.29
N TRP A 666 7.99 -7.50 -27.93
CA TRP A 666 7.60 -6.29 -28.64
C TRP A 666 7.59 -5.06 -27.74
N LEU A 667 6.93 -5.13 -26.58
CA LEU A 667 6.90 -4.02 -25.63
C LEU A 667 8.34 -3.65 -25.19
N THR A 668 9.17 -4.65 -24.88
CA THR A 668 10.57 -4.43 -24.47
C THR A 668 11.37 -3.73 -25.57
N ASP A 669 11.20 -4.15 -26.83
CA ASP A 669 11.86 -3.55 -27.99
C ASP A 669 11.40 -2.10 -28.21
N CYS A 670 10.09 -1.83 -28.16
CA CYS A 670 9.55 -0.47 -28.28
C CYS A 670 10.15 0.45 -27.21
N ALA A 671 10.19 0.00 -25.96
CA ALA A 671 10.77 0.78 -24.86
C ALA A 671 12.28 1.00 -25.04
N GLN A 672 13.00 0.02 -25.59
CA GLN A 672 14.42 0.13 -25.92
C GLN A 672 14.65 1.19 -27.02
N ILE A 673 13.85 1.17 -28.10
CA ILE A 673 13.89 2.17 -29.18
C ILE A 673 13.64 3.57 -28.63
N ILE A 674 12.55 3.76 -27.89
CA ILE A 674 12.15 5.06 -27.31
C ILE A 674 13.24 5.64 -26.41
N SER A 675 13.81 4.80 -25.53
CA SER A 675 14.74 5.28 -24.51
C SER A 675 16.18 5.44 -24.99
N THR A 676 16.62 4.68 -25.98
CA THR A 676 17.99 4.73 -26.51
C THR A 676 18.11 5.62 -27.74
N GLU A 677 17.19 5.53 -28.70
CA GLU A 677 17.28 6.29 -29.95
C GLU A 677 16.74 7.72 -29.76
N TYR A 678 15.62 7.87 -29.04
CA TYR A 678 14.94 9.15 -28.85
C TYR A 678 15.23 9.83 -27.51
N ASN A 679 16.05 9.22 -26.64
CA ASN A 679 16.36 9.70 -25.29
C ASN A 679 15.11 10.11 -24.48
N SER A 680 13.98 9.44 -24.71
CA SER A 680 12.69 9.78 -24.12
C SER A 680 12.19 8.70 -23.16
N THR A 681 11.28 9.08 -22.26
CA THR A 681 10.61 8.14 -21.36
C THR A 681 9.44 7.49 -22.06
N VAL A 682 9.19 6.20 -21.77
CA VAL A 682 7.99 5.52 -22.29
C VAL A 682 6.73 6.12 -21.65
N GLU A 683 5.76 6.43 -22.50
CA GLU A 683 4.44 6.91 -22.12
C GLU A 683 3.36 6.23 -22.99
N TRP A 684 2.16 6.08 -22.46
CA TRP A 684 0.98 5.57 -23.18
C TRP A 684 -0.30 6.07 -22.52
N ILE A 685 -1.43 5.85 -23.19
CA ILE A 685 -2.76 6.14 -22.66
C ILE A 685 -3.48 4.81 -22.43
N THR A 686 -4.06 4.63 -21.24
CA THR A 686 -4.89 3.45 -20.94
C THR A 686 -6.18 3.46 -21.78
N PRO A 687 -6.86 2.32 -21.96
CA PRO A 687 -8.17 2.29 -22.63
C PRO A 687 -9.23 3.21 -21.99
N LEU A 688 -9.04 3.63 -20.74
CA LEU A 688 -9.90 4.59 -20.03
C LEU A 688 -9.46 6.05 -20.13
N GLY A 689 -8.45 6.37 -20.94
CA GLY A 689 -7.97 7.75 -21.15
C GLY A 689 -6.89 8.21 -20.16
N PHE A 690 -6.57 7.42 -19.13
CA PHE A 690 -5.53 7.81 -18.16
C PHE A 690 -4.12 7.78 -18.78
N PRO A 691 -3.33 8.87 -18.72
CA PRO A 691 -1.97 8.93 -19.24
C PRO A 691 -0.95 8.33 -18.26
N VAL A 692 -0.20 7.33 -18.71
CA VAL A 692 0.85 6.67 -17.94
C VAL A 692 2.22 7.12 -18.42
N ILE A 693 3.11 7.49 -17.49
CA ILE A 693 4.46 7.95 -17.80
C ILE A 693 5.47 7.24 -16.89
N GLN A 694 6.44 6.55 -17.49
CA GLN A 694 7.52 5.90 -16.75
C GLN A 694 8.62 6.91 -16.38
N SER A 695 8.61 7.43 -15.15
CA SER A 695 9.60 8.40 -14.66
C SER A 695 10.93 7.76 -14.23
N TYR A 696 11.49 6.84 -15.03
CA TYR A 696 12.77 6.18 -14.75
C TYR A 696 13.92 6.94 -15.42
N TYR A 697 14.59 7.77 -14.64
CA TYR A 697 15.76 8.54 -15.06
C TYR A 697 17.07 7.97 -14.51
N ARG A 698 18.18 8.32 -15.16
CA ARG A 698 19.52 8.13 -14.59
C ARG A 698 19.70 9.08 -13.42
N ASN A 699 20.45 8.64 -12.40
CA ASN A 699 20.79 9.54 -11.29
C ASN A 699 21.65 10.69 -11.83
N PRO A 700 21.26 11.95 -11.62
CA PRO A 700 22.06 13.06 -12.08
C PRO A 700 23.42 13.12 -11.37
N LYS A 701 24.49 13.44 -12.11
CA LYS A 701 25.80 13.76 -11.52
C LYS A 701 25.72 15.18 -10.90
N LYS A 702 26.39 15.39 -9.76
CA LYS A 702 26.17 16.55 -8.88
C LYS A 702 26.40 17.97 -9.47
N ASN A 703 26.89 18.13 -10.70
CA ASN A 703 27.29 19.44 -11.26
C ASN A 703 26.82 19.73 -12.70
N SER A 704 25.85 19.01 -13.26
CA SER A 704 25.35 19.27 -14.63
C SER A 704 24.01 20.01 -14.59
N ASN A 705 23.84 21.08 -15.38
CA ASN A 705 22.53 21.67 -15.70
C ASN A 705 21.55 20.53 -16.09
N LEU A 706 20.57 20.27 -15.22
CA LEU A 706 19.93 18.95 -15.07
C LEU A 706 18.89 18.64 -16.17
N VAL A 707 19.33 18.21 -17.35
CA VAL A 707 18.46 17.42 -18.22
C VAL A 707 18.44 15.98 -17.71
N LEU A 708 17.30 15.54 -17.18
CA LEU A 708 17.12 14.17 -16.70
C LEU A 708 17.00 13.21 -17.89
N LEU A 709 18.07 12.46 -18.16
CA LEU A 709 18.06 11.42 -19.20
C LEU A 709 17.37 10.14 -18.70
N PRO A 710 16.59 9.45 -19.55
CA PRO A 710 15.96 8.19 -19.18
C PRO A 710 17.00 7.11 -18.88
N ASN A 711 16.61 6.12 -18.07
CA ASN A 711 17.39 4.91 -17.85
C ASN A 711 16.86 3.79 -18.75
N PRO A 712 17.52 3.46 -19.88
CA PRO A 712 16.97 2.52 -20.86
C PRO A 712 16.69 1.13 -20.28
N MET A 713 17.58 0.65 -19.40
CA MET A 713 17.43 -0.66 -18.76
C MET A 713 16.18 -0.72 -17.87
N LYS A 714 15.89 0.34 -17.10
CA LYS A 714 14.67 0.39 -16.28
C LYS A 714 13.42 0.60 -17.12
N GLN A 715 13.50 1.44 -18.16
CA GLN A 715 12.38 1.70 -19.08
C GLN A 715 11.91 0.41 -19.76
N LYS A 716 12.84 -0.35 -20.37
CA LYS A 716 12.50 -1.57 -21.11
C LYS A 716 12.02 -2.70 -20.21
N ASN A 717 12.69 -2.94 -19.08
CA ASN A 717 12.35 -4.07 -18.20
C ASN A 717 11.02 -3.86 -17.48
N ALA A 718 10.61 -2.61 -17.26
CA ALA A 718 9.38 -2.29 -16.52
C ALA A 718 8.16 -2.08 -17.43
N PHE A 719 8.35 -1.76 -18.71
CA PHE A 719 7.22 -1.42 -19.58
C PHE A 719 6.18 -2.53 -19.74
N PRO A 720 6.55 -3.81 -20.01
CA PRO A 720 5.56 -4.88 -20.08
C PRO A 720 4.71 -5.01 -18.80
N ALA A 721 5.37 -5.01 -17.64
CA ALA A 721 4.72 -5.11 -16.34
C ALA A 721 3.79 -3.92 -16.05
N ASN A 722 4.28 -2.70 -16.31
CA ASN A 722 3.51 -1.49 -16.05
C ASN A 722 2.30 -1.36 -16.99
N PHE A 723 2.45 -1.81 -18.24
CA PHE A 723 1.37 -1.85 -19.22
C PHE A 723 0.26 -2.81 -18.75
N ILE A 724 0.60 -4.04 -18.36
CA ILE A 724 -0.38 -5.00 -17.84
C ILE A 724 -1.04 -4.52 -16.55
N HIS A 725 -0.30 -3.90 -15.62
CA HIS A 725 -0.89 -3.29 -14.43
C HIS A 725 -1.93 -2.20 -14.77
N SER A 726 -1.72 -1.45 -15.86
CA SER A 726 -2.67 -0.44 -16.29
C SER A 726 -3.94 -1.04 -16.91
N LEU A 727 -3.86 -2.24 -17.51
CA LEU A 727 -5.01 -2.99 -18.00
C LEU A 727 -5.80 -3.66 -16.86
N ASP A 728 -5.11 -4.24 -15.89
CA ASP A 728 -5.69 -4.75 -14.63
C ASP A 728 -6.48 -3.65 -13.93
N SER A 729 -5.88 -2.47 -13.77
CA SER A 729 -6.59 -1.33 -13.19
C SER A 729 -7.78 -0.88 -14.04
N SER A 730 -7.64 -0.85 -15.38
CA SER A 730 -8.75 -0.48 -16.28
C SER A 730 -9.93 -1.45 -16.14
N HIS A 731 -9.68 -2.75 -16.05
CA HIS A 731 -10.71 -3.77 -15.85
C HIS A 731 -11.40 -3.63 -14.49
N MET A 732 -10.62 -3.38 -13.43
CA MET A 732 -11.16 -3.13 -12.10
C MET A 732 -12.04 -1.88 -12.06
N MET A 733 -11.58 -0.77 -12.66
CA MET A 733 -12.34 0.48 -12.73
C MET A 733 -13.66 0.33 -13.49
N LEU A 734 -13.64 -0.37 -14.64
CA LEU A 734 -14.86 -0.66 -15.41
C LEU A 734 -15.86 -1.50 -14.59
N THR A 735 -15.36 -2.53 -13.91
CA THR A 735 -16.19 -3.39 -13.05
C THR A 735 -16.78 -2.59 -11.88
N ALA A 736 -15.98 -1.72 -11.24
CA ALA A 736 -16.43 -0.87 -10.14
C ALA A 736 -17.55 0.09 -10.57
N LEU A 737 -17.41 0.72 -11.75
CA LEU A 737 -18.42 1.63 -12.30
C LEU A 737 -19.74 0.90 -12.58
N ASP A 738 -19.69 -0.29 -13.17
CA ASP A 738 -20.88 -1.10 -13.43
C ASP A 738 -21.57 -1.56 -12.16
N CYS A 739 -20.80 -2.06 -11.19
CA CYS A 739 -21.31 -2.44 -9.87
C CYS A 739 -22.02 -1.25 -9.21
N HIS A 740 -21.38 -0.08 -9.22
CA HIS A 740 -21.96 1.14 -8.64
C HIS A 740 -23.28 1.54 -9.31
N ARG A 741 -23.34 1.53 -10.66
CA ARG A 741 -24.58 1.83 -11.41
C ARG A 741 -25.74 0.92 -11.05
N HIS A 742 -25.47 -0.32 -10.66
CA HIS A 742 -26.48 -1.29 -10.26
C HIS A 742 -26.69 -1.38 -8.74
N GLY A 743 -26.08 -0.48 -7.96
CA GLY A 743 -26.27 -0.41 -6.51
C GLY A 743 -25.54 -1.49 -5.70
N LEU A 744 -24.53 -2.13 -6.29
CA LEU A 744 -23.63 -3.04 -5.58
C LEU A 744 -22.60 -2.23 -4.79
N THR A 745 -22.27 -2.71 -3.58
CA THR A 745 -21.09 -2.23 -2.87
C THR A 745 -19.89 -2.97 -3.45
N PHE A 746 -18.90 -2.22 -3.93
CA PHE A 746 -17.71 -2.79 -4.55
C PHE A 746 -16.46 -2.23 -3.89
N SER A 747 -15.54 -3.12 -3.54
CA SER A 747 -14.16 -2.77 -3.18
C SER A 747 -13.20 -3.70 -3.90
N SER A 748 -11.93 -3.32 -3.95
CA SER A 748 -10.92 -4.16 -4.56
C SER A 748 -9.59 -4.07 -3.82
N VAL A 749 -8.88 -5.21 -3.83
CA VAL A 749 -7.44 -5.30 -3.60
C VAL A 749 -6.84 -5.67 -4.94
N HIS A 750 -6.75 -4.68 -5.82
CA HIS A 750 -6.31 -4.85 -7.20
C HIS A 750 -7.14 -5.89 -7.95
N ASP A 751 -6.62 -7.08 -8.20
CA ASP A 751 -7.23 -8.20 -8.92
C ASP A 751 -8.18 -9.06 -8.07
N CYS A 752 -8.32 -8.74 -6.79
CA CYS A 752 -9.29 -9.37 -5.90
C CYS A 752 -10.50 -8.43 -5.68
N TYR A 753 -11.68 -8.84 -6.14
CA TYR A 753 -12.90 -8.02 -6.15
C TYR A 753 -13.86 -8.44 -5.03
N TRP A 754 -14.37 -7.47 -4.28
CA TRP A 754 -15.13 -7.68 -3.06
C TRP A 754 -16.53 -7.07 -3.17
N THR A 755 -17.55 -7.85 -2.81
CA THR A 755 -18.93 -7.36 -2.67
C THR A 755 -19.68 -8.15 -1.58
N HIS A 756 -20.95 -7.84 -1.33
CA HIS A 756 -21.80 -8.60 -0.41
C HIS A 756 -22.11 -10.00 -0.97
N ALA A 757 -22.32 -10.98 -0.10
CA ALA A 757 -22.59 -12.36 -0.51
C ALA A 757 -23.78 -12.51 -1.47
N CYS A 758 -24.82 -11.69 -1.31
CA CYS A 758 -26.00 -11.69 -2.18
C CYS A 758 -25.73 -11.16 -3.61
N ASP A 759 -24.62 -10.43 -3.81
CA ASP A 759 -24.31 -9.71 -5.05
C ASP A 759 -23.21 -10.39 -5.88
N ILE A 760 -22.62 -11.49 -5.40
CA ILE A 760 -21.44 -12.12 -6.03
C ILE A 760 -21.71 -12.56 -7.46
N ASP A 761 -22.86 -13.17 -7.73
CA ASP A 761 -23.23 -13.60 -9.08
C ASP A 761 -23.31 -12.42 -10.06
N MET A 762 -23.89 -11.30 -9.62
CA MET A 762 -24.00 -10.07 -10.41
C MET A 762 -22.63 -9.40 -10.61
N MET A 763 -21.79 -9.36 -9.58
CA MET A 763 -20.43 -8.84 -9.70
C MET A 763 -19.60 -9.69 -10.68
N ASN A 764 -19.69 -11.02 -10.62
CA ASN A 764 -19.00 -11.92 -11.53
C ASN A 764 -19.48 -11.75 -12.98
N TYR A 765 -20.78 -11.54 -13.18
CA TYR A 765 -21.33 -11.18 -14.49
C TYR A 765 -20.72 -9.88 -15.03
N PHE A 766 -20.68 -8.80 -14.23
CA PHE A 766 -20.07 -7.54 -14.66
C PHE A 766 -18.56 -7.67 -14.88
N CYS A 767 -17.85 -8.38 -14.02
CA CYS A 767 -16.42 -8.64 -14.15
C CYS A 767 -16.08 -9.30 -15.49
N ARG A 768 -16.77 -10.40 -15.84
CA ARG A 768 -16.58 -11.11 -17.12
C ARG A 768 -16.94 -10.22 -18.31
N ARG A 769 -18.09 -9.52 -18.24
CA ARG A 769 -18.56 -8.62 -19.29
C ARG A 769 -17.55 -7.50 -19.57
N GLN A 770 -17.03 -6.86 -18.53
CA GLN A 770 -16.08 -5.76 -18.67
C GLN A 770 -14.71 -6.23 -19.12
N PHE A 771 -14.28 -7.44 -18.74
CA PHE A 771 -13.06 -8.04 -19.29
C PHE A 771 -13.19 -8.28 -20.80
N ILE A 772 -14.34 -8.82 -21.25
CA ILE A 772 -14.62 -9.03 -22.67
C ILE A 772 -14.66 -7.69 -23.41
N ALA A 773 -15.39 -6.69 -22.89
CA ALA A 773 -15.47 -5.37 -23.50
C ALA A 773 -14.09 -4.72 -23.65
N LEU A 774 -13.27 -4.76 -22.60
CA LEU A 774 -11.91 -4.21 -22.60
C LEU A 774 -11.03 -4.89 -23.66
N HIS A 775 -10.98 -6.22 -23.70
CA HIS A 775 -10.11 -6.96 -24.62
C HIS A 775 -10.71 -7.20 -26.01
N SER A 776 -11.92 -6.72 -26.27
CA SER A 776 -12.49 -6.62 -27.61
C SER A 776 -11.95 -5.40 -28.36
N GLU A 777 -11.45 -4.39 -27.64
CA GLU A 777 -10.73 -3.26 -28.22
C GLU A 777 -9.39 -3.67 -28.84
N GLN A 778 -8.95 -2.93 -29.85
CA GLN A 778 -7.67 -3.16 -30.53
C GLN A 778 -6.49 -2.58 -29.73
N ILE A 779 -6.35 -2.99 -28.46
CA ILE A 779 -5.43 -2.40 -27.47
C ILE A 779 -3.99 -2.27 -28.00
N LEU A 780 -3.40 -3.35 -28.53
CA LEU A 780 -2.01 -3.35 -29.00
C LEU A 780 -1.82 -2.45 -30.24
N ARG A 781 -2.82 -2.41 -31.13
CA ARG A 781 -2.78 -1.53 -32.32
C ARG A 781 -2.95 -0.06 -31.94
N ASN A 782 -3.82 0.23 -30.98
CA ASN A 782 -3.99 1.59 -30.46
C ASN A 782 -2.71 2.08 -29.77
N LEU A 783 -2.04 1.19 -29.02
CA LEU A 783 -0.73 1.47 -28.45
C LEU A 783 0.32 1.72 -29.55
N ALA A 784 0.42 0.85 -30.56
CA ALA A 784 1.37 1.02 -31.66
C ALA A 784 1.19 2.38 -32.36
N LYS A 785 -0.05 2.74 -32.72
CA LYS A 785 -0.40 4.05 -33.30
C LYS A 785 0.01 5.22 -32.41
N PHE A 786 -0.22 5.12 -31.10
CA PHE A 786 0.18 6.15 -30.15
C PHE A 786 1.71 6.30 -30.11
N LEU A 787 2.44 5.19 -30.06
CA LEU A 787 3.90 5.18 -30.03
C LEU A 787 4.50 5.72 -31.34
N HIS A 788 3.96 5.32 -32.50
CA HIS A 788 4.33 5.86 -33.81
C HIS A 788 4.24 7.38 -33.80
N HIS A 789 3.08 7.93 -33.43
CA HIS A 789 2.88 9.38 -33.40
C HIS A 789 3.90 10.09 -32.48
N LYS A 790 4.28 9.46 -31.36
CA LYS A 790 5.33 9.99 -30.47
C LYS A 790 6.71 9.93 -31.09
N LEU A 791 7.05 8.86 -31.82
CA LEU A 791 8.31 8.76 -32.54
C LEU A 791 8.43 9.88 -33.57
N ASP A 792 7.36 10.16 -34.33
CA ASP A 792 7.33 11.26 -35.30
C ASP A 792 7.59 12.61 -34.63
N GLN A 793 6.85 12.91 -33.55
CA GLN A 793 7.01 14.14 -32.78
C GLN A 793 8.45 14.34 -32.29
N TRP A 794 9.10 13.29 -31.79
CA TRP A 794 10.49 13.39 -31.34
C TRP A 794 11.46 13.50 -32.52
N ASN A 795 11.13 12.88 -33.66
CA ASN A 795 11.96 12.92 -34.85
C ASN A 795 11.96 14.28 -35.57
N GLU A 796 10.92 15.11 -35.41
CA GLU A 796 10.90 16.50 -35.91
C GLU A 796 12.14 17.29 -35.43
N THR A 797 12.59 17.01 -34.20
CA THR A 797 13.76 17.65 -33.61
C THR A 797 15.04 16.84 -33.85
N LEU A 798 15.00 15.51 -33.70
CA LEU A 798 16.21 14.66 -33.73
C LEU A 798 16.69 14.31 -35.15
N LYS A 799 15.79 14.24 -36.12
CA LYS A 799 16.05 13.91 -37.54
C LYS A 799 16.93 12.67 -37.71
N LEU A 800 16.53 11.55 -37.11
CA LEU A 800 17.24 10.27 -37.18
C LEU A 800 17.17 9.68 -38.61
N PRO A 801 18.29 9.21 -39.19
CA PRO A 801 18.33 8.73 -40.57
C PRO A 801 17.60 7.40 -40.79
N TYR A 802 17.46 6.57 -39.75
CA TYR A 802 16.78 5.26 -39.75
C TYR A 802 15.42 5.31 -39.05
N HIS A 803 14.81 6.50 -38.92
CA HIS A 803 13.52 6.67 -38.24
C HIS A 803 12.42 5.76 -38.82
N ASN A 804 12.33 5.65 -40.14
CA ASN A 804 11.32 4.81 -40.80
C ASN A 804 11.45 3.34 -40.42
N ASP A 805 12.67 2.81 -40.27
CA ASP A 805 12.92 1.43 -39.86
C ASP A 805 12.46 1.21 -38.40
N LEU A 806 12.68 2.19 -37.52
CA LEU A 806 12.23 2.16 -36.13
C LEU A 806 10.71 2.20 -36.04
N VAL A 807 10.05 3.03 -36.85
CA VAL A 807 8.59 3.12 -36.93
C VAL A 807 8.01 1.79 -37.44
N GLN A 808 8.59 1.21 -38.49
CA GLN A 808 8.18 -0.12 -38.98
C GLN A 808 8.28 -1.20 -37.90
N HIS A 809 9.31 -1.15 -37.03
CA HIS A 809 9.43 -2.09 -35.91
C HIS A 809 8.32 -1.92 -34.86
N VAL A 810 7.92 -0.67 -34.58
CA VAL A 810 6.80 -0.37 -33.66
C VAL A 810 5.47 -0.81 -34.26
N ASP A 811 5.27 -0.56 -35.55
CA ASP A 811 4.03 -0.86 -36.29
C ASP A 811 3.89 -2.34 -36.69
N ARG A 812 4.87 -3.18 -36.37
CA ARG A 812 4.83 -4.61 -36.73
C ARG A 812 3.55 -5.26 -36.20
N ASP A 813 2.90 -6.04 -37.05
CA ASP A 813 1.70 -6.76 -36.64
C ASP A 813 2.07 -7.87 -35.65
N ILE A 814 1.33 -7.96 -34.55
CA ILE A 814 1.50 -9.01 -33.56
C ILE A 814 0.49 -10.10 -33.89
N PRO A 815 0.94 -11.31 -34.25
CA PRO A 815 0.02 -12.39 -34.60
C PRO A 815 -0.88 -12.68 -33.39
N GLN A 816 -2.18 -12.76 -33.63
CA GLN A 816 -3.15 -13.21 -32.63
C GLN A 816 -3.39 -14.71 -32.79
N GLY A 817 -3.60 -15.40 -31.68
CA GLY A 817 -4.08 -16.77 -31.68
C GLY A 817 -5.59 -16.87 -31.96
N GLU A 818 -6.15 -18.04 -31.72
CA GLU A 818 -7.52 -18.40 -32.11
C GLU A 818 -8.50 -18.45 -30.92
N PHE A 819 -8.07 -18.06 -29.71
CA PHE A 819 -8.96 -18.07 -28.53
C PHE A 819 -10.14 -17.11 -28.70
N LYS A 820 -11.36 -17.62 -28.49
CA LYS A 820 -12.60 -16.83 -28.58
C LYS A 820 -12.89 -16.16 -27.23
N LEU A 821 -12.70 -14.83 -27.17
CA LEU A 821 -12.87 -14.05 -25.95
C LEU A 821 -14.27 -14.19 -25.33
N GLU A 822 -15.31 -14.33 -26.14
CA GLU A 822 -16.70 -14.50 -25.69
C GLU A 822 -16.93 -15.70 -24.76
N THR A 823 -16.04 -16.69 -24.79
CA THR A 823 -16.14 -17.87 -23.90
C THR A 823 -15.90 -17.52 -22.42
N VAL A 824 -15.26 -16.39 -22.12
CA VAL A 824 -14.99 -15.93 -20.74
C VAL A 824 -16.28 -15.70 -19.96
N LYS A 825 -17.38 -15.34 -20.63
CA LYS A 825 -18.68 -15.08 -20.00
C LYS A 825 -19.23 -16.29 -19.23
N ASP A 826 -18.89 -17.49 -19.71
CA ASP A 826 -19.34 -18.77 -19.18
C ASP A 826 -18.28 -19.41 -18.25
N SER A 827 -17.15 -18.74 -18.02
CA SER A 827 -16.07 -19.27 -17.20
C SER A 827 -16.28 -19.00 -15.71
N VAL A 828 -16.67 -20.05 -14.99
CA VAL A 828 -16.92 -20.02 -13.55
C VAL A 828 -15.69 -19.61 -12.76
N TYR A 829 -14.52 -20.18 -13.06
CA TYR A 829 -13.27 -19.99 -12.30
C TYR A 829 -12.38 -18.85 -12.81
N PHE A 830 -12.87 -18.01 -13.73
CA PHE A 830 -12.16 -16.82 -14.19
C PHE A 830 -11.77 -15.92 -13.00
N PHE A 831 -12.76 -15.60 -12.17
CA PHE A 831 -12.65 -14.97 -10.86
C PHE A 831 -13.46 -15.85 -9.90
N SER A 832 -12.83 -16.46 -8.88
CA SER A 832 -13.50 -17.42 -7.98
C SER A 832 -12.89 -17.57 -6.59
#